data_AF-A0A1Q3V3P1-F1
#
_entry.id   AF-A0A1Q3V3P1-F1
#
_cell.length_a   1.000
_cell.length_b   1.000
_cell.length_c   1.000
_cell.angle_alpha   90.00
_cell.angle_beta   90.00
_cell.angle_gamma   90.00
#
_symmetry.space_group_name_H-M   'P 1'
#
loop_
_entity.id
_entity.type
_entity.pdbx_description
1 polymer ?
#
loop_
_entity_poly.entity_id
_entity_poly.type
_entity_poly.pdbx_seq_one_letter_code
_entity_poly.pdbx_strand_id
1 'polypeptide(L)'
;MATLTWTKSGSGSWSVGSNWNTGTVPGAGDSVVMPGTNAYTVTLDVDPAALGTITVSDSKAKLLLNGYTLTATELDLAGSVTGFGALDVTTYGANGGTIQASGGTLKLFGSISGTPNLAIVNAANTNLEIDGTASVSAFKLNGQTLTIAGGGELTFADAGGWNTGQGTISMGGGTLTVDGTLTLGGSLVGYGVLDAGSLTPQGGSLIRASGGTLDVFGNTTAQASFVIDTAVPSTLRLEGTLGSQPTISITDANQTLQLAGSVTFTSQQTISAGTIDLVGGTISDGYGYLLSDGVLTGYGVVKRAGGPSVTLSGTGDVIANGGVLDLAVDIPASSGTSLKVADSTASIMRLDGTIGAGNTLSFLGSHGAIELNDVQIKADGLNFAGTIDGMVIGSTTNDVSGINYINVQGEVTDVAFVDSTHIRVSNGVTVLGTITLASPTTAPYVVLSLDSDTVGHTIGSGYDIFLSTVCYARGSHIATPTGEVRVEALAAGDEVLVLEGDSLVPHTVRWVGERRLDVQAHPRPSAVAPVRICRSAFAQDVPHRDLVLSPDHAVLLDGRLIPVRRLINHDTIVQDMAAETVDYFHVELDRHAILLAEGLPAESYLDTGNRGFFSNAGLPAVLYPDLTDEAEERRHVAASPLPFATSDAEVEQAWRRLADRAWLMRTLADSRITNEPALRLVCQGQALTPMTSRDGMHLFVLPASATQVRIESRASAPADTQPWSDDRRTLGVNLTRIVLRGPTRVEEIPVDHPRLHRGWWPVERHGSTLARWTDGCATLPLPPLDGVTILELHASAGGMRYVVEAEAARAA
;
A
#
# COMPACT_ATOMS: atom_id res chain seq x y z
N MET A 1 -57.09 -12.70 9.45
CA MET A 1 -56.43 -13.10 10.71
C MET A 1 -57.43 -13.78 11.64
N ALA A 2 -57.83 -15.00 11.29
CA ALA A 2 -58.49 -15.97 12.15
C ALA A 2 -57.55 -17.16 12.40
N THR A 3 -57.84 -18.00 13.39
CA THR A 3 -57.10 -19.25 13.61
C THR A 3 -57.88 -20.43 13.03
N LEU A 4 -57.36 -21.01 11.95
CA LEU A 4 -57.93 -22.17 11.29
C LEU A 4 -57.20 -23.43 11.74
N THR A 5 -57.96 -24.45 12.14
CA THR A 5 -57.43 -25.73 12.62
C THR A 5 -57.84 -26.84 11.67
N TRP A 6 -56.89 -27.71 11.32
CA TRP A 6 -57.17 -28.90 10.53
C TRP A 6 -58.01 -29.90 11.33
N THR A 7 -59.21 -30.23 10.84
CA THR A 7 -60.19 -31.08 11.55
C THR A 7 -60.34 -32.48 10.95
N LYS A 8 -59.76 -32.73 9.78
CA LYS A 8 -59.85 -34.05 9.14
C LYS A 8 -58.94 -35.06 9.84
N SER A 9 -59.50 -36.20 10.25
CA SER A 9 -58.78 -37.26 10.98
C SER A 9 -57.75 -38.05 10.18
N GLY A 10 -57.56 -37.73 8.89
CA GLY A 10 -56.65 -38.37 7.95
C GLY A 10 -56.24 -37.41 6.82
N SER A 11 -55.37 -37.86 5.92
CA SER A 11 -54.72 -37.01 4.92
C SER A 11 -55.68 -36.32 3.93
N GLY A 12 -55.29 -35.16 3.39
CA GLY A 12 -56.07 -34.44 2.38
C GLY A 12 -55.41 -33.18 1.84
N SER A 13 -56.00 -32.64 0.78
CA SER A 13 -55.63 -31.35 0.17
C SER A 13 -55.85 -30.15 1.09
N TRP A 14 -54.96 -29.16 0.98
CA TRP A 14 -55.09 -27.84 1.59
C TRP A 14 -56.27 -27.06 1.00
N SER A 15 -56.46 -27.15 -0.33
CA SER A 15 -57.48 -26.44 -1.12
C SER A 15 -58.94 -26.76 -0.74
N VAL A 16 -59.19 -27.81 0.05
CA VAL A 16 -60.53 -28.29 0.38
C VAL A 16 -61.01 -27.69 1.70
N GLY A 17 -61.84 -26.64 1.61
CA GLY A 17 -62.35 -25.88 2.76
C GLY A 17 -62.97 -26.72 3.89
N SER A 18 -63.64 -27.83 3.57
CA SER A 18 -64.25 -28.73 4.56
C SER A 18 -63.26 -29.52 5.42
N ASN A 19 -61.95 -29.44 5.16
CA ASN A 19 -60.92 -30.02 6.02
C ASN A 19 -60.53 -29.11 7.20
N TRP A 20 -61.04 -27.87 7.21
CA TRP A 20 -60.75 -26.84 8.21
C TRP A 20 -61.96 -26.57 9.11
N ASN A 21 -61.73 -26.18 10.36
CA ASN A 21 -62.76 -25.91 11.37
C ASN A 21 -63.80 -24.83 10.97
N THR A 22 -63.45 -23.88 10.10
CA THR A 22 -64.36 -22.84 9.59
C THR A 22 -65.13 -23.25 8.33
N GLY A 23 -64.78 -24.39 7.70
CA GLY A 23 -65.28 -24.77 6.37
C GLY A 23 -64.66 -23.99 5.20
N THR A 24 -63.67 -23.12 5.47
CA THR A 24 -62.98 -22.28 4.47
C THR A 24 -61.49 -22.57 4.45
N VAL A 25 -60.83 -22.32 3.30
CA VAL A 25 -59.36 -22.40 3.19
C VAL A 25 -58.73 -21.18 3.90
N PRO A 26 -57.55 -21.31 4.56
CA PRO A 26 -56.84 -20.18 5.15
C PRO A 26 -56.55 -19.05 4.15
N GLY A 27 -56.75 -17.79 4.58
CA GLY A 27 -56.51 -16.58 3.80
C GLY A 27 -55.36 -15.73 4.34
N ALA A 28 -55.19 -14.54 3.75
CA ALA A 28 -54.07 -13.65 4.06
C ALA A 28 -54.01 -13.25 5.55
N GLY A 29 -52.86 -13.46 6.18
CA GLY A 29 -52.62 -13.21 7.60
C GLY A 29 -53.36 -14.15 8.55
N ASP A 30 -53.99 -15.23 8.09
CA ASP A 30 -54.57 -16.23 8.99
C ASP A 30 -53.50 -17.11 9.66
N SER A 31 -53.81 -17.60 10.86
CA SER A 31 -52.99 -18.57 11.57
C SER A 31 -53.51 -19.99 11.33
N VAL A 32 -52.62 -20.92 11.00
CA VAL A 32 -52.94 -22.31 10.66
C VAL A 32 -52.41 -23.26 11.73
N VAL A 33 -53.24 -24.19 12.21
CA VAL A 33 -52.85 -25.19 13.23
C VAL A 33 -53.14 -26.61 12.75
N MET A 34 -52.12 -27.47 12.77
CA MET A 34 -52.20 -28.91 12.43
C MET A 34 -51.97 -29.75 13.70
N PRO A 35 -53.02 -30.20 14.39
CA PRO A 35 -52.93 -30.88 15.69
C PRO A 35 -52.52 -32.36 15.61
N GLY A 36 -51.90 -32.89 16.66
CA GLY A 36 -51.22 -34.19 16.69
C GLY A 36 -52.03 -35.46 17.01
N THR A 37 -53.35 -35.47 16.82
CA THR A 37 -54.19 -36.58 17.34
C THR A 37 -53.96 -37.92 16.63
N ASN A 38 -53.69 -37.91 15.32
CA ASN A 38 -53.41 -39.09 14.48
C ASN A 38 -52.25 -38.80 13.52
N ALA A 39 -51.75 -39.83 12.83
CA ALA A 39 -50.84 -39.66 11.69
C ALA A 39 -51.62 -39.27 10.43
N TYR A 40 -51.29 -38.13 9.83
CA TYR A 40 -51.89 -37.66 8.57
C TYR A 40 -50.96 -36.70 7.82
N THR A 41 -51.30 -36.44 6.56
CA THR A 41 -50.59 -35.48 5.71
C THR A 41 -51.55 -34.45 5.14
N VAL A 42 -51.27 -33.18 5.38
CA VAL A 42 -51.86 -32.06 4.64
C VAL A 42 -51.02 -31.85 3.39
N THR A 43 -51.61 -32.01 2.21
CA THR A 43 -50.93 -31.78 0.94
C THR A 43 -51.23 -30.36 0.46
N LEU A 44 -50.19 -29.54 0.34
CA LEU A 44 -50.28 -28.24 -0.30
C LEU A 44 -50.39 -28.44 -1.81
N ASP A 45 -51.58 -28.15 -2.35
CA ASP A 45 -51.97 -28.37 -3.74
C ASP A 45 -52.36 -27.08 -4.47
N VAL A 46 -52.09 -25.94 -3.86
CA VAL A 46 -52.24 -24.56 -4.36
C VAL A 46 -51.22 -23.65 -3.66
N ASP A 47 -50.82 -22.54 -4.29
CA ASP A 47 -50.13 -21.45 -3.58
C ASP A 47 -51.17 -20.71 -2.70
N PRO A 48 -51.02 -20.70 -1.36
CA PRO A 48 -51.94 -19.99 -0.48
C PRO A 48 -51.60 -18.49 -0.44
N ALA A 49 -52.56 -17.67 -0.03
CA ALA A 49 -52.24 -16.27 0.32
C ALA A 49 -51.29 -16.22 1.53
N ALA A 50 -50.38 -15.25 1.56
CA ALA A 50 -49.37 -15.11 2.61
C ALA A 50 -49.98 -15.16 4.03
N LEU A 51 -49.59 -16.17 4.80
CA LEU A 51 -50.17 -16.51 6.10
C LEU A 51 -49.50 -15.73 7.25
N GLY A 52 -50.17 -15.68 8.39
CA GLY A 52 -49.56 -15.16 9.63
C GLY A 52 -48.61 -16.20 10.21
N THR A 53 -49.16 -17.16 10.93
CA THR A 53 -48.39 -18.24 11.57
C THR A 53 -48.87 -19.61 11.11
N ILE A 54 -47.97 -20.59 11.01
CA ILE A 54 -48.28 -21.99 10.75
C ILE A 54 -47.71 -22.82 11.90
N THR A 55 -48.54 -23.61 12.58
CA THR A 55 -48.12 -24.48 13.68
C THR A 55 -48.39 -25.94 13.32
N VAL A 56 -47.33 -26.75 13.19
CA VAL A 56 -47.42 -28.21 13.03
C VAL A 56 -47.09 -28.86 14.37
N SER A 57 -48.12 -29.14 15.17
CA SER A 57 -48.03 -29.26 16.62
C SER A 57 -47.48 -30.59 17.17
N ASP A 58 -47.22 -31.59 16.33
CA ASP A 58 -46.76 -32.93 16.76
C ASP A 58 -46.07 -33.68 15.62
N SER A 59 -45.09 -34.52 15.99
CA SER A 59 -44.38 -35.51 15.14
C SER A 59 -45.21 -36.28 14.11
N LYS A 60 -46.50 -36.53 14.38
CA LYS A 60 -47.43 -37.31 13.53
C LYS A 60 -48.07 -36.48 12.42
N ALA A 61 -48.09 -35.16 12.55
CA ALA A 61 -48.61 -34.26 11.53
C ALA A 61 -47.51 -33.95 10.49
N LYS A 62 -47.85 -34.10 9.21
CA LYS A 62 -46.97 -33.78 8.08
C LYS A 62 -47.63 -32.76 7.16
N LEU A 63 -46.87 -31.74 6.76
CA LEU A 63 -47.18 -30.86 5.63
C LEU A 63 -46.33 -31.28 4.43
N LEU A 64 -46.98 -31.58 3.30
CA LEU A 64 -46.35 -31.99 2.04
C LEU A 64 -46.50 -30.87 1.00
N LEU A 65 -45.40 -30.25 0.60
CA LEU A 65 -45.34 -29.35 -0.55
C LEU A 65 -45.22 -30.19 -1.83
N ASN A 66 -46.09 -29.92 -2.81
CA ASN A 66 -46.15 -30.65 -4.07
C ASN A 66 -45.93 -29.72 -5.28
N GLY A 67 -44.84 -28.96 -5.27
CA GLY A 67 -44.46 -28.00 -6.31
C GLY A 67 -44.97 -26.57 -6.11
N TYR A 68 -45.55 -26.28 -4.94
CA TYR A 68 -46.13 -24.97 -4.60
C TYR A 68 -45.26 -24.20 -3.60
N THR A 69 -45.48 -22.89 -3.52
CA THR A 69 -44.84 -21.98 -2.57
C THR A 69 -45.72 -21.78 -1.35
N LEU A 70 -45.15 -21.93 -0.16
CA LEU A 70 -45.82 -21.64 1.11
C LEU A 70 -45.23 -20.38 1.74
N THR A 71 -45.96 -19.27 1.67
CA THR A 71 -45.53 -17.99 2.27
C THR A 71 -46.17 -17.77 3.64
N ALA A 72 -45.37 -17.46 4.67
CA ALA A 72 -45.86 -17.12 6.00
C ALA A 72 -44.91 -16.18 6.77
N THR A 73 -45.39 -15.49 7.81
CA THR A 73 -44.48 -14.79 8.74
C THR A 73 -43.74 -15.77 9.64
N GLU A 74 -44.43 -16.78 10.18
CA GLU A 74 -43.84 -17.76 11.11
C GLU A 74 -44.26 -19.20 10.81
N LEU A 75 -43.32 -20.14 10.94
CA LEU A 75 -43.58 -21.58 10.96
C LEU A 75 -43.06 -22.19 12.27
N ASP A 76 -43.97 -22.56 13.17
CA ASP A 76 -43.70 -23.38 14.36
C ASP A 76 -43.83 -24.87 14.03
N LEU A 77 -42.74 -25.62 14.22
CA LEU A 77 -42.57 -26.99 13.72
C LEU A 77 -42.09 -27.96 14.81
N ALA A 78 -43.03 -28.73 15.36
CA ALA A 78 -42.78 -29.96 16.11
C ALA A 78 -43.01 -31.23 15.27
N GLY A 79 -43.76 -31.11 14.17
CA GLY A 79 -43.99 -32.17 13.18
C GLY A 79 -42.97 -32.19 12.04
N SER A 80 -43.44 -32.45 10.81
CA SER A 80 -42.57 -32.41 9.63
C SER A 80 -43.16 -31.62 8.45
N VAL A 81 -42.30 -30.86 7.77
CA VAL A 81 -42.55 -30.34 6.41
C VAL A 81 -41.72 -31.17 5.44
N THR A 82 -42.29 -31.52 4.29
CA THR A 82 -41.57 -32.29 3.27
C THR A 82 -41.98 -31.92 1.85
N GLY A 83 -41.22 -32.38 0.87
CA GLY A 83 -41.60 -32.36 -0.54
C GLY A 83 -40.68 -31.48 -1.37
N PHE A 84 -41.26 -30.81 -2.37
CA PHE A 84 -40.56 -29.91 -3.28
C PHE A 84 -41.43 -28.69 -3.58
N GLY A 85 -40.81 -27.59 -4.01
CA GLY A 85 -41.44 -26.26 -4.06
C GLY A 85 -40.63 -25.26 -3.24
N ALA A 86 -41.31 -24.27 -2.65
CA ALA A 86 -40.67 -23.21 -1.87
C ALA A 86 -41.35 -23.01 -0.51
N LEU A 87 -40.53 -22.70 0.50
CA LEU A 87 -40.96 -22.31 1.83
C LEU A 87 -40.43 -20.90 2.08
N ASP A 88 -41.32 -19.93 1.91
CA ASP A 88 -41.04 -18.49 1.96
C ASP A 88 -41.50 -17.95 3.31
N VAL A 89 -40.71 -18.23 4.35
CA VAL A 89 -41.11 -17.98 5.75
C VAL A 89 -40.11 -17.06 6.42
N THR A 90 -40.58 -15.96 7.00
CA THR A 90 -39.68 -14.99 7.65
C THR A 90 -38.91 -15.60 8.83
N THR A 91 -39.60 -16.37 9.68
CA THR A 91 -39.01 -17.00 10.87
C THR A 91 -39.49 -18.44 11.06
N TYR A 92 -38.57 -19.37 11.31
CA TYR A 92 -38.90 -20.77 11.61
C TYR A 92 -38.65 -21.03 13.10
N GLY A 93 -39.72 -21.23 13.86
CA GLY A 93 -39.65 -21.78 15.22
C GLY A 93 -39.57 -23.30 15.13
N ALA A 94 -38.44 -23.90 15.50
CA ALA A 94 -38.28 -25.34 15.39
C ALA A 94 -38.22 -26.00 16.78
N ASN A 95 -39.35 -26.54 17.22
CA ASN A 95 -39.45 -27.34 18.44
C ASN A 95 -38.97 -28.80 18.19
N GLY A 96 -37.80 -28.94 17.55
CA GLY A 96 -37.18 -30.24 17.18
C GLY A 96 -37.75 -30.92 15.93
N GLY A 97 -38.69 -30.29 15.21
CA GLY A 97 -39.28 -30.86 14.00
C GLY A 97 -38.33 -30.92 12.79
N THR A 98 -38.83 -31.48 11.68
CA THR A 98 -38.01 -31.85 10.51
C THR A 98 -38.48 -31.15 9.23
N ILE A 99 -37.55 -30.57 8.46
CA ILE A 99 -37.79 -30.05 7.11
C ILE A 99 -37.03 -30.94 6.12
N GLN A 100 -37.75 -31.63 5.24
CA GLN A 100 -37.19 -32.69 4.39
C GLN A 100 -37.51 -32.53 2.90
N ALA A 101 -36.51 -32.18 2.10
CA ALA A 101 -36.61 -32.22 0.64
C ALA A 101 -36.92 -33.64 0.14
N SER A 102 -37.91 -33.78 -0.74
CA SER A 102 -38.37 -35.07 -1.29
C SER A 102 -39.03 -34.89 -2.68
N GLY A 103 -38.54 -35.60 -3.70
CA GLY A 103 -39.17 -35.66 -5.02
C GLY A 103 -38.89 -34.47 -5.95
N GLY A 104 -37.99 -33.56 -5.55
CA GLY A 104 -37.58 -32.38 -6.32
C GLY A 104 -36.67 -31.46 -5.48
N THR A 105 -36.48 -30.23 -5.92
CA THR A 105 -35.82 -29.19 -5.11
C THR A 105 -36.82 -28.58 -4.13
N LEU A 106 -36.45 -28.52 -2.85
CA LEU A 106 -37.12 -27.68 -1.85
C LEU A 106 -36.26 -26.43 -1.61
N LYS A 107 -36.83 -25.24 -1.81
CA LYS A 107 -36.18 -23.96 -1.51
C LYS A 107 -36.64 -23.42 -0.15
N LEU A 108 -35.69 -22.97 0.68
CA LEU A 108 -35.96 -22.36 1.98
C LEU A 108 -35.47 -20.91 1.96
N PHE A 109 -36.37 -19.95 2.19
CA PHE A 109 -36.06 -18.53 2.35
C PHE A 109 -36.24 -18.09 3.81
N GLY A 110 -35.69 -16.94 4.18
CA GLY A 110 -35.82 -16.33 5.50
C GLY A 110 -34.95 -16.96 6.59
N SER A 111 -35.29 -16.72 7.87
CA SER A 111 -34.39 -17.01 9.00
C SER A 111 -34.82 -18.23 9.82
N ILE A 112 -34.04 -19.31 9.72
CA ILE A 112 -34.28 -20.56 10.45
C ILE A 112 -33.69 -20.48 11.88
N SER A 113 -34.53 -20.16 12.86
CA SER A 113 -34.15 -19.93 14.26
C SER A 113 -34.66 -21.04 15.20
N GLY A 114 -33.88 -22.11 15.37
CA GLY A 114 -34.19 -23.15 16.37
C GLY A 114 -33.70 -24.57 16.06
N THR A 115 -32.66 -24.75 15.24
CA THR A 115 -32.10 -26.08 14.90
C THR A 115 -33.15 -27.11 14.47
N PRO A 116 -34.01 -26.85 13.46
CA PRO A 116 -34.79 -27.93 12.85
C PRO A 116 -33.85 -28.97 12.24
N ASN A 117 -34.31 -30.22 12.22
CA ASN A 117 -33.64 -31.27 11.49
C ASN A 117 -33.84 -31.04 9.98
N LEU A 118 -32.82 -30.53 9.29
CA LEU A 118 -32.82 -30.53 7.83
C LEU A 118 -32.44 -31.92 7.31
N ALA A 119 -33.13 -32.35 6.25
CA ALA A 119 -32.86 -33.63 5.60
C ALA A 119 -33.14 -33.56 4.09
N ILE A 120 -32.49 -34.46 3.34
CA ILE A 120 -32.77 -34.70 1.94
C ILE A 120 -33.06 -36.18 1.78
N VAL A 121 -34.19 -36.56 1.17
CA VAL A 121 -34.49 -37.98 0.90
C VAL A 121 -33.45 -38.52 -0.07
N ASN A 122 -32.94 -39.74 0.20
CA ASN A 122 -32.05 -40.45 -0.71
C ASN A 122 -32.83 -40.96 -1.93
N ALA A 123 -33.07 -40.06 -2.88
CA ALA A 123 -33.72 -40.30 -4.15
C ALA A 123 -33.07 -39.42 -5.23
N ALA A 124 -33.18 -39.82 -6.50
CA ALA A 124 -32.72 -39.02 -7.63
C ALA A 124 -33.47 -37.67 -7.69
N ASN A 125 -32.77 -36.63 -8.17
CA ASN A 125 -33.30 -35.28 -8.37
C ASN A 125 -33.95 -34.62 -7.13
N THR A 126 -33.61 -35.12 -5.92
CA THR A 126 -34.06 -34.52 -4.67
C THR A 126 -32.95 -33.65 -4.11
N ASN A 127 -33.19 -32.35 -4.00
CA ASN A 127 -32.20 -31.35 -3.63
C ASN A 127 -32.77 -30.37 -2.60
N LEU A 128 -31.89 -29.69 -1.87
CA LEU A 128 -32.25 -28.64 -0.91
C LEU A 128 -31.52 -27.36 -1.30
N GLU A 129 -32.21 -26.24 -1.28
CA GLU A 129 -31.65 -24.93 -1.62
C GLU A 129 -31.95 -23.96 -0.46
N ILE A 130 -30.90 -23.32 0.05
CA ILE A 130 -30.96 -22.32 1.12
C ILE A 130 -30.71 -20.94 0.50
N ASP A 131 -31.71 -20.06 0.58
CA ASP A 131 -31.67 -18.66 0.12
C ASP A 131 -32.18 -17.74 1.25
N GLY A 132 -31.53 -17.92 2.41
CA GLY A 132 -31.80 -17.26 3.69
C GLY A 132 -30.81 -17.74 4.75
N THR A 133 -30.97 -17.31 6.01
CA THR A 133 -30.05 -17.65 7.11
C THR A 133 -30.53 -18.90 7.86
N ALA A 134 -29.66 -19.88 8.11
CA ALA A 134 -30.01 -21.11 8.79
C ALA A 134 -28.89 -21.67 9.69
N SER A 135 -29.25 -22.05 10.93
CA SER A 135 -28.35 -22.78 11.85
C SER A 135 -28.93 -24.16 12.17
N VAL A 136 -28.18 -25.22 11.84
CA VAL A 136 -28.72 -26.59 11.74
C VAL A 136 -27.74 -27.65 12.23
N SER A 137 -28.26 -28.83 12.58
CA SER A 137 -27.45 -30.01 12.92
C SER A 137 -26.92 -30.74 11.67
N ALA A 138 -25.82 -31.46 11.81
CA ALA A 138 -25.17 -32.20 10.73
C ALA A 138 -26.07 -33.31 10.13
N PHE A 139 -26.17 -33.37 8.80
CA PHE A 139 -26.85 -34.44 8.05
C PHE A 139 -26.02 -34.88 6.82
N LYS A 140 -26.24 -36.10 6.30
CA LYS A 140 -25.43 -36.64 5.19
C LYS A 140 -26.11 -36.51 3.83
N LEU A 141 -25.33 -36.15 2.80
CA LEU A 141 -25.67 -36.29 1.39
C LEU A 141 -25.29 -37.69 0.88
N ASN A 142 -26.12 -38.25 0.01
CA ASN A 142 -25.99 -39.60 -0.58
C ASN A 142 -26.34 -39.57 -2.09
N GLY A 143 -25.76 -38.63 -2.82
CA GLY A 143 -25.96 -38.37 -4.25
C GLY A 143 -26.76 -37.09 -4.55
N GLN A 144 -27.21 -36.40 -3.51
CA GLN A 144 -28.05 -35.19 -3.60
C GLN A 144 -27.20 -33.92 -3.68
N THR A 145 -27.83 -32.82 -4.13
CA THR A 145 -27.25 -31.47 -4.09
C THR A 145 -27.83 -30.65 -2.94
N LEU A 146 -26.96 -30.03 -2.17
CA LEU A 146 -27.28 -28.92 -1.28
C LEU A 146 -26.79 -27.63 -1.93
N THR A 147 -27.69 -26.73 -2.27
CA THR A 147 -27.37 -25.43 -2.86
C THR A 147 -27.44 -24.34 -1.79
N ILE A 148 -26.45 -23.47 -1.76
CA ILE A 148 -26.43 -22.26 -0.94
C ILE A 148 -26.44 -21.10 -1.93
N ALA A 149 -27.60 -20.46 -2.07
CA ALA A 149 -27.85 -19.39 -3.04
C ALA A 149 -27.12 -18.10 -2.63
N GLY A 150 -27.20 -17.06 -3.47
CA GLY A 150 -26.47 -15.80 -3.25
C GLY A 150 -26.86 -15.04 -1.98
N GLY A 151 -28.09 -15.23 -1.48
CA GLY A 151 -28.53 -14.71 -0.17
C GLY A 151 -28.49 -15.75 0.96
N GLY A 152 -27.93 -16.95 0.70
CA GLY A 152 -27.90 -18.06 1.65
C GLY A 152 -26.75 -17.96 2.66
N GLU A 153 -27.05 -18.12 3.94
CA GLU A 153 -26.08 -18.24 5.03
C GLU A 153 -26.40 -19.53 5.81
N LEU A 154 -25.60 -20.59 5.65
CA LEU A 154 -25.84 -21.87 6.30
C LEU A 154 -24.73 -22.21 7.29
N THR A 155 -25.09 -22.34 8.58
CA THR A 155 -24.20 -22.72 9.67
C THR A 155 -24.51 -24.13 10.18
N PHE A 156 -23.51 -25.00 10.17
CA PHE A 156 -23.53 -26.29 10.89
C PHE A 156 -22.90 -26.10 12.27
N ALA A 157 -23.74 -25.86 13.27
CA ALA A 157 -23.33 -25.57 14.65
C ALA A 157 -23.16 -26.87 15.49
N ASP A 158 -22.31 -27.78 15.02
CA ASP A 158 -21.95 -29.02 15.72
C ASP A 158 -20.44 -29.03 15.99
N ALA A 159 -20.03 -29.01 17.27
CA ALA A 159 -18.62 -28.99 17.65
C ALA A 159 -17.82 -30.24 17.17
N GLY A 160 -18.50 -31.31 16.72
CA GLY A 160 -17.88 -32.45 16.05
C GLY A 160 -17.57 -32.23 14.57
N GLY A 161 -18.00 -31.10 13.98
CA GLY A 161 -17.92 -30.81 12.56
C GLY A 161 -19.00 -31.50 11.73
N TRP A 162 -18.92 -31.34 10.40
CA TRP A 162 -19.88 -31.88 9.45
C TRP A 162 -19.22 -32.90 8.51
N ASN A 163 -19.77 -34.13 8.45
CA ASN A 163 -19.43 -35.09 7.40
C ASN A 163 -20.48 -35.05 6.29
N THR A 164 -20.10 -34.55 5.11
CA THR A 164 -21.01 -34.34 3.98
C THR A 164 -21.58 -35.64 3.41
N GLY A 165 -20.93 -36.78 3.63
CA GLY A 165 -21.17 -37.98 2.84
C GLY A 165 -20.74 -37.81 1.38
N GLN A 166 -21.47 -38.46 0.48
CA GLN A 166 -21.17 -38.53 -0.96
C GLN A 166 -22.20 -37.69 -1.71
N GLY A 167 -21.98 -36.38 -1.88
CA GLY A 167 -22.91 -35.49 -2.58
C GLY A 167 -22.26 -34.18 -3.03
N THR A 168 -23.06 -33.27 -3.53
CA THR A 168 -22.58 -31.98 -4.06
C THR A 168 -23.05 -30.83 -3.18
N ILE A 169 -22.12 -29.96 -2.78
CA ILE A 169 -22.41 -28.62 -2.27
C ILE A 169 -22.26 -27.66 -3.44
N SER A 170 -23.33 -26.95 -3.79
CA SER A 170 -23.36 -25.96 -4.87
C SER A 170 -23.40 -24.56 -4.27
N MET A 171 -22.34 -23.79 -4.48
CA MET A 171 -22.16 -22.44 -3.95
C MET A 171 -22.58 -21.41 -5.02
N GLY A 172 -23.63 -20.65 -4.75
CA GLY A 172 -24.21 -19.63 -5.63
C GLY A 172 -23.95 -18.19 -5.18
N GLY A 173 -22.89 -17.95 -4.41
CA GLY A 173 -22.49 -16.66 -3.85
C GLY A 173 -22.64 -16.53 -2.34
N GLY A 174 -23.41 -17.41 -1.69
CA GLY A 174 -23.63 -17.37 -0.24
C GLY A 174 -22.51 -17.97 0.61
N THR A 175 -22.78 -18.12 1.90
CA THR A 175 -21.82 -18.54 2.94
C THR A 175 -22.20 -19.89 3.54
N LEU A 176 -21.21 -20.79 3.62
CA LEU A 176 -21.27 -22.05 4.36
C LEU A 176 -20.31 -21.99 5.55
N THR A 177 -20.84 -21.98 6.77
CA THR A 177 -20.05 -22.07 8.00
C THR A 177 -20.16 -23.47 8.61
N VAL A 178 -19.03 -24.05 9.04
CA VAL A 178 -18.97 -25.32 9.75
C VAL A 178 -18.12 -25.15 11.00
N ASP A 179 -18.76 -25.17 12.17
CA ASP A 179 -18.06 -25.14 13.45
C ASP A 179 -17.23 -26.43 13.58
N GLY A 180 -15.90 -26.32 13.61
CA GLY A 180 -15.00 -27.48 13.65
C GLY A 180 -14.59 -28.01 12.27
N THR A 181 -14.78 -29.31 12.00
CA THR A 181 -14.19 -29.99 10.83
C THR A 181 -15.21 -30.29 9.74
N LEU A 182 -15.05 -29.71 8.55
CA LEU A 182 -15.74 -30.18 7.35
C LEU A 182 -15.02 -31.42 6.78
N THR A 183 -15.63 -32.59 6.93
CA THR A 183 -15.22 -33.80 6.21
C THR A 183 -15.98 -33.88 4.89
N LEU A 184 -15.33 -33.40 3.82
CA LEU A 184 -15.88 -33.46 2.47
C LEU A 184 -15.61 -34.85 1.88
N GLY A 185 -16.68 -35.56 1.49
CA GLY A 185 -16.59 -36.84 0.79
C GLY A 185 -16.95 -36.80 -0.70
N GLY A 186 -17.59 -35.72 -1.15
CA GLY A 186 -18.05 -35.51 -2.52
C GLY A 186 -17.44 -34.27 -3.17
N SER A 187 -18.28 -33.42 -3.75
CA SER A 187 -17.84 -32.21 -4.46
C SER A 187 -18.37 -30.93 -3.80
N LEU A 188 -17.56 -29.87 -3.81
CA LEU A 188 -17.99 -28.50 -3.55
C LEU A 188 -17.66 -27.65 -4.78
N VAL A 189 -18.66 -26.99 -5.36
CA VAL A 189 -18.55 -26.34 -6.67
C VAL A 189 -19.27 -25.00 -6.69
N GLY A 190 -18.61 -23.95 -7.18
CA GLY A 190 -19.22 -22.64 -7.44
C GLY A 190 -18.38 -21.48 -6.91
N TYR A 191 -19.04 -20.47 -6.35
CA TYR A 191 -18.44 -19.26 -5.79
C TYR A 191 -19.21 -18.82 -4.53
N GLY A 192 -18.60 -18.04 -3.65
CA GLY A 192 -19.09 -17.72 -2.31
C GLY A 192 -18.06 -18.05 -1.23
N VAL A 193 -18.50 -18.13 0.04
CA VAL A 193 -17.60 -18.34 1.19
C VAL A 193 -17.80 -19.74 1.79
N LEU A 194 -16.71 -20.48 1.95
CA LEU A 194 -16.62 -21.67 2.79
C LEU A 194 -15.78 -21.34 4.03
N ASP A 195 -16.44 -21.22 5.17
CA ASP A 195 -15.79 -21.06 6.48
C ASP A 195 -15.86 -22.36 7.29
N ALA A 196 -14.73 -23.06 7.40
CA ALA A 196 -14.61 -24.24 8.24
C ALA A 196 -13.37 -24.12 9.11
N GLY A 197 -13.45 -24.49 10.40
CA GLY A 197 -12.26 -24.49 11.27
C GLY A 197 -11.15 -25.42 10.76
N SER A 198 -11.51 -26.52 10.13
CA SER A 198 -10.61 -27.36 9.33
C SER A 198 -11.35 -28.12 8.24
N LEU A 199 -10.63 -28.50 7.19
CA LEU A 199 -11.16 -29.17 6.01
C LEU A 199 -10.43 -30.49 5.78
N THR A 200 -11.19 -31.59 5.76
CA THR A 200 -10.67 -32.95 5.57
C THR A 200 -11.32 -33.58 4.33
N PRO A 201 -10.74 -33.39 3.13
CA PRO A 201 -11.18 -34.08 1.92
C PRO A 201 -10.94 -35.60 2.04
N GLN A 202 -11.90 -36.41 1.59
CA GLN A 202 -11.73 -37.86 1.42
C GLN A 202 -11.28 -38.18 -0.01
N GLY A 203 -10.72 -39.37 -0.23
CA GLY A 203 -10.17 -39.76 -1.53
C GLY A 203 -11.18 -39.62 -2.68
N GLY A 204 -10.85 -38.76 -3.65
CA GLY A 204 -11.73 -38.43 -4.79
C GLY A 204 -12.55 -37.15 -4.62
N SER A 205 -12.45 -36.44 -3.50
CA SER A 205 -13.18 -35.19 -3.27
C SER A 205 -12.67 -34.04 -4.14
N LEU A 206 -13.60 -33.25 -4.66
CA LEU A 206 -13.35 -32.13 -5.58
C LEU A 206 -13.78 -30.81 -4.93
N ILE A 207 -12.92 -29.80 -5.01
CA ILE A 207 -13.23 -28.42 -4.65
C ILE A 207 -12.97 -27.57 -5.89
N ARG A 208 -14.03 -26.94 -6.42
CA ARG A 208 -13.99 -26.24 -7.71
C ARG A 208 -14.53 -24.82 -7.60
N ALA A 209 -13.64 -23.85 -7.80
CA ALA A 209 -14.04 -22.47 -8.06
C ALA A 209 -14.64 -22.36 -9.47
N SER A 210 -15.83 -21.76 -9.59
CA SER A 210 -16.55 -21.63 -10.85
C SER A 210 -17.52 -20.45 -10.82
N GLY A 211 -17.38 -19.50 -11.74
CA GLY A 211 -18.33 -18.39 -11.92
C GLY A 211 -18.11 -17.18 -11.01
N GLY A 212 -17.00 -17.13 -10.28
CA GLY A 212 -16.66 -16.06 -9.34
C GLY A 212 -15.54 -16.48 -8.40
N THR A 213 -15.42 -15.79 -7.27
CA THR A 213 -14.47 -16.16 -6.20
C THR A 213 -15.08 -17.19 -5.25
N LEU A 214 -14.37 -18.30 -5.04
CA LEU A 214 -14.62 -19.24 -3.95
C LEU A 214 -13.57 -19.03 -2.87
N ASP A 215 -14.00 -18.44 -1.75
CA ASP A 215 -13.16 -18.21 -0.57
C ASP A 215 -13.19 -19.45 0.33
N VAL A 216 -12.03 -20.05 0.61
CA VAL A 216 -11.91 -21.25 1.45
C VAL A 216 -11.05 -20.93 2.67
N PHE A 217 -11.72 -20.79 3.81
CA PHE A 217 -11.09 -20.76 5.13
C PHE A 217 -10.96 -22.19 5.69
N GLY A 218 -10.01 -22.34 6.61
CA GLY A 218 -9.72 -23.62 7.26
C GLY A 218 -8.46 -24.31 6.76
N ASN A 219 -7.76 -24.97 7.68
CA ASN A 219 -6.55 -25.73 7.36
C ASN A 219 -6.91 -27.10 6.77
N THR A 220 -6.19 -27.57 5.75
CA THR A 220 -6.34 -28.95 5.25
C THR A 220 -5.29 -29.89 5.83
N THR A 221 -5.74 -31.06 6.26
CA THR A 221 -4.88 -32.14 6.79
C THR A 221 -4.61 -33.26 5.78
N ALA A 222 -5.25 -33.21 4.62
CA ALA A 222 -5.15 -34.19 3.54
C ALA A 222 -5.14 -33.52 2.15
N GLN A 223 -4.85 -34.31 1.12
CA GLN A 223 -4.89 -33.85 -0.28
C GLN A 223 -6.33 -33.65 -0.76
N ALA A 224 -6.59 -32.53 -1.42
CA ALA A 224 -7.83 -32.28 -2.17
C ALA A 224 -7.53 -32.22 -3.68
N SER A 225 -8.51 -32.52 -4.52
CA SER A 225 -8.48 -32.08 -5.91
C SER A 225 -9.07 -30.67 -5.98
N PHE A 226 -8.19 -29.67 -6.02
CA PHE A 226 -8.56 -28.28 -6.28
C PHE A 226 -8.60 -28.01 -7.79
N VAL A 227 -9.68 -27.39 -8.26
CA VAL A 227 -9.89 -27.03 -9.66
C VAL A 227 -10.40 -25.60 -9.75
N ILE A 228 -10.01 -24.90 -10.80
CA ILE A 228 -10.51 -23.57 -11.16
C ILE A 228 -11.08 -23.71 -12.57
N ASP A 229 -12.36 -23.37 -12.78
CA ASP A 229 -12.95 -23.48 -14.11
C ASP A 229 -12.40 -22.41 -15.08
N THR A 230 -12.39 -22.74 -16.37
CA THR A 230 -11.84 -21.89 -17.44
C THR A 230 -12.92 -21.16 -18.25
N ALA A 231 -14.20 -21.53 -18.09
CA ALA A 231 -15.28 -21.03 -18.94
C ALA A 231 -15.60 -19.54 -18.75
N VAL A 232 -15.37 -19.03 -17.54
CA VAL A 232 -15.53 -17.63 -17.12
C VAL A 232 -14.51 -17.34 -16.02
N PRO A 233 -14.11 -16.08 -15.79
CA PRO A 233 -13.21 -15.69 -14.70
C PRO A 233 -13.64 -16.32 -13.37
N SER A 234 -12.75 -17.14 -12.80
CA SER A 234 -13.00 -17.93 -11.59
C SER A 234 -11.75 -17.86 -10.70
N THR A 235 -11.97 -17.56 -9.42
CA THR A 235 -10.89 -17.41 -8.44
C THR A 235 -11.06 -18.44 -7.35
N LEU A 236 -10.03 -19.24 -7.08
CA LEU A 236 -9.95 -20.04 -5.85
C LEU A 236 -9.07 -19.28 -4.87
N ARG A 237 -9.65 -18.78 -3.77
CA ARG A 237 -8.92 -18.08 -2.72
C ARG A 237 -8.75 -19.00 -1.51
N LEU A 238 -7.50 -19.20 -1.10
CA LEU A 238 -7.13 -20.08 0.01
C LEU A 238 -6.59 -19.23 1.17
N GLU A 239 -7.35 -19.20 2.26
CA GLU A 239 -7.06 -18.42 3.48
C GLU A 239 -6.32 -19.25 4.53
N GLY A 240 -6.61 -20.56 4.60
CA GLY A 240 -5.98 -21.48 5.53
C GLY A 240 -4.63 -22.06 5.08
N THR A 241 -3.90 -22.69 6.01
CA THR A 241 -2.72 -23.50 5.68
C THR A 241 -3.15 -24.86 5.16
N LEU A 242 -2.76 -25.16 3.92
CA LEU A 242 -2.94 -26.47 3.31
C LEU A 242 -1.75 -27.38 3.62
N GLY A 243 -2.03 -28.64 3.98
CA GLY A 243 -1.04 -29.71 3.93
C GLY A 243 -0.56 -29.97 2.49
N SER A 244 0.40 -30.88 2.29
CA SER A 244 1.01 -31.13 0.98
C SER A 244 -0.03 -31.48 -0.11
N GLN A 245 -0.17 -30.65 -1.14
CA GLN A 245 -1.15 -30.80 -2.23
C GLN A 245 -0.52 -31.25 -3.56
N PRO A 246 -1.26 -31.94 -4.44
CA PRO A 246 -0.93 -32.00 -5.86
C PRO A 246 -1.01 -30.61 -6.51
N THR A 247 -0.48 -30.48 -7.72
CA THR A 247 -0.54 -29.21 -8.47
C THR A 247 -1.96 -28.78 -8.82
N ILE A 248 -2.17 -27.48 -8.91
CA ILE A 248 -3.42 -26.86 -9.37
C ILE A 248 -3.20 -26.41 -10.81
N SER A 249 -4.09 -26.78 -11.73
CA SER A 249 -3.94 -26.42 -13.15
C SER A 249 -4.27 -24.95 -13.39
N ILE A 250 -3.25 -24.13 -13.73
CA ILE A 250 -3.37 -22.71 -14.06
C ILE A 250 -2.96 -22.50 -15.54
N THR A 251 -3.84 -22.93 -16.44
CA THR A 251 -3.61 -23.06 -17.89
C THR A 251 -4.43 -22.12 -18.76
N ASP A 252 -5.31 -21.30 -18.16
CA ASP A 252 -6.19 -20.37 -18.87
C ASP A 252 -6.21 -19.01 -18.14
N ALA A 253 -6.31 -17.91 -18.88
CA ALA A 253 -6.33 -16.54 -18.35
C ALA A 253 -7.53 -16.25 -17.42
N ASN A 254 -8.60 -17.06 -17.48
CA ASN A 254 -9.73 -16.98 -16.56
C ASN A 254 -9.46 -17.61 -15.17
N GLN A 255 -8.31 -18.27 -14.96
CA GLN A 255 -8.02 -18.97 -13.70
C GLN A 255 -7.10 -18.13 -12.79
N THR A 256 -7.59 -17.79 -11.60
CA THR A 256 -6.80 -17.12 -10.54
C THR A 256 -6.74 -17.97 -9.28
N LEU A 257 -5.54 -18.35 -8.85
CA LEU A 257 -5.30 -18.95 -7.53
C LEU A 257 -4.80 -17.86 -6.58
N GLN A 258 -5.64 -17.42 -5.64
CA GLN A 258 -5.27 -16.39 -4.66
C GLN A 258 -4.89 -17.03 -3.32
N LEU A 259 -3.75 -16.64 -2.73
CA LEU A 259 -3.17 -17.27 -1.55
C LEU A 259 -2.90 -16.24 -0.43
N ALA A 260 -3.74 -16.25 0.61
CA ALA A 260 -3.45 -15.62 1.90
C ALA A 260 -2.81 -16.63 2.88
N GLY A 261 -3.16 -17.92 2.74
CA GLY A 261 -2.61 -19.02 3.51
C GLY A 261 -1.31 -19.60 2.93
N SER A 262 -0.90 -20.76 3.45
CA SER A 262 0.29 -21.48 2.99
C SER A 262 -0.06 -22.75 2.23
N VAL A 263 0.64 -23.06 1.14
CA VAL A 263 0.50 -24.32 0.38
C VAL A 263 1.87 -24.92 0.08
N THR A 264 1.99 -26.25 0.18
CA THR A 264 3.17 -27.00 -0.27
C THR A 264 2.79 -27.95 -1.39
N PHE A 265 3.38 -27.81 -2.57
CA PHE A 265 3.16 -28.67 -3.72
C PHE A 265 4.06 -29.91 -3.69
N THR A 266 3.52 -31.06 -4.11
CA THR A 266 4.24 -32.35 -4.17
C THR A 266 4.86 -32.66 -5.53
N SER A 267 4.84 -31.70 -6.46
CA SER A 267 5.30 -31.80 -7.85
C SER A 267 5.29 -30.41 -8.48
N GLN A 268 6.17 -30.15 -9.45
CA GLN A 268 6.41 -28.83 -10.05
C GLN A 268 5.12 -28.08 -10.45
N GLN A 269 4.81 -27.01 -9.73
CA GLN A 269 3.70 -26.12 -10.07
C GLN A 269 3.99 -25.35 -11.36
N THR A 270 3.07 -25.47 -12.33
CA THR A 270 3.16 -24.85 -13.66
C THR A 270 2.04 -23.82 -13.86
N ILE A 271 2.39 -22.65 -14.39
CA ILE A 271 1.49 -21.54 -14.71
C ILE A 271 1.65 -21.22 -16.20
N SER A 272 0.65 -21.51 -17.03
CA SER A 272 0.77 -21.42 -18.50
C SER A 272 -0.06 -20.30 -19.16
N ALA A 273 -0.98 -19.66 -18.44
CA ALA A 273 -1.73 -18.49 -18.94
C ALA A 273 -2.52 -17.75 -17.84
N GLY A 274 -2.88 -18.44 -16.76
CA GLY A 274 -3.58 -17.82 -15.62
C GLY A 274 -2.65 -17.19 -14.59
N THR A 275 -3.19 -16.90 -13.42
CA THR A 275 -2.51 -16.12 -12.36
C THR A 275 -2.43 -16.91 -11.05
N ILE A 276 -1.27 -16.86 -10.39
CA ILE A 276 -1.16 -17.07 -8.93
C ILE A 276 -0.95 -15.70 -8.28
N ASP A 277 -1.82 -15.33 -7.35
CA ASP A 277 -1.81 -14.04 -6.65
C ASP A 277 -1.59 -14.25 -5.15
N LEU A 278 -0.44 -13.82 -4.63
CA LEU A 278 -0.13 -13.90 -3.21
C LEU A 278 -0.65 -12.66 -2.49
N VAL A 279 -1.42 -12.85 -1.41
CA VAL A 279 -1.97 -11.79 -0.57
C VAL A 279 -1.55 -11.98 0.88
N GLY A 280 -0.25 -12.22 1.08
CA GLY A 280 0.41 -12.53 2.35
C GLY A 280 0.76 -14.00 2.52
N GLY A 281 0.33 -14.86 1.58
CA GLY A 281 0.50 -16.30 1.65
C GLY A 281 1.92 -16.80 1.39
N THR A 282 2.08 -18.12 1.44
CA THR A 282 3.34 -18.80 1.13
C THR A 282 3.11 -19.97 0.18
N ILE A 283 3.84 -19.99 -0.93
CA ILE A 283 3.93 -21.14 -1.83
C ILE A 283 5.27 -21.85 -1.61
N SER A 284 5.24 -23.18 -1.50
CA SER A 284 6.42 -24.03 -1.33
C SER A 284 6.41 -25.21 -2.29
N ASP A 285 7.50 -25.47 -3.00
CA ASP A 285 7.62 -26.61 -3.93
C ASP A 285 9.04 -27.19 -3.83
N GLY A 286 9.17 -28.51 -3.89
CA GLY A 286 10.46 -29.23 -3.87
C GLY A 286 11.04 -29.47 -5.27
N TYR A 287 10.26 -29.20 -6.32
CA TYR A 287 10.55 -29.53 -7.72
C TYR A 287 10.67 -28.30 -8.63
N GLY A 288 10.39 -27.11 -8.09
CA GLY A 288 10.49 -25.83 -8.79
C GLY A 288 9.16 -25.29 -9.30
N TYR A 289 9.24 -24.17 -10.02
CA TYR A 289 8.12 -23.43 -10.57
C TYR A 289 8.36 -23.18 -12.07
N LEU A 290 7.33 -23.36 -12.90
CA LEU A 290 7.40 -23.13 -14.35
C LEU A 290 6.33 -22.15 -14.81
N LEU A 291 6.74 -20.96 -15.23
CA LEU A 291 5.89 -19.90 -15.76
C LEU A 291 6.03 -19.88 -17.29
N SER A 292 5.18 -20.60 -18.00
CA SER A 292 5.15 -20.66 -19.47
C SER A 292 4.07 -19.70 -20.02
N ASP A 293 4.27 -18.40 -19.82
CA ASP A 293 3.35 -17.28 -20.14
C ASP A 293 2.25 -17.00 -19.08
N GLY A 294 2.25 -17.70 -17.94
CA GLY A 294 1.45 -17.36 -16.76
C GLY A 294 2.05 -16.26 -15.89
N VAL A 295 1.26 -15.76 -14.92
CA VAL A 295 1.66 -14.68 -13.99
C VAL A 295 1.72 -15.18 -12.54
N LEU A 296 2.77 -14.79 -11.82
CA LEU A 296 2.87 -14.86 -10.35
C LEU A 296 2.95 -13.43 -9.81
N THR A 297 2.00 -12.99 -8.98
CA THR A 297 1.91 -11.59 -8.54
C THR A 297 1.63 -11.47 -7.04
N GLY A 298 1.76 -10.25 -6.50
CA GLY A 298 1.28 -9.88 -5.18
C GLY A 298 2.40 -9.74 -4.15
N TYR A 299 2.13 -10.14 -2.91
CA TYR A 299 3.05 -10.13 -1.78
C TYR A 299 2.92 -11.40 -0.93
N GLY A 300 4.01 -11.91 -0.39
CA GLY A 300 4.08 -13.23 0.24
C GLY A 300 5.43 -13.90 -0.03
N VAL A 301 5.52 -15.21 0.19
CA VAL A 301 6.78 -15.97 0.08
C VAL A 301 6.70 -17.10 -0.94
N VAL A 302 7.67 -17.15 -1.85
CA VAL A 302 7.89 -18.21 -2.84
C VAL A 302 9.17 -18.95 -2.45
N LYS A 303 9.05 -20.16 -1.91
CA LYS A 303 10.21 -20.89 -1.36
C LYS A 303 10.32 -22.34 -1.79
N ARG A 304 11.46 -22.94 -1.44
CA ARG A 304 11.76 -24.37 -1.57
C ARG A 304 11.09 -25.22 -0.49
N ALA A 305 10.52 -26.36 -0.86
CA ALA A 305 10.03 -27.41 0.05
C ALA A 305 11.10 -28.50 0.33
N GLY A 306 12.35 -28.07 0.55
CA GLY A 306 13.51 -28.95 0.75
C GLY A 306 14.09 -29.51 -0.56
N GLY A 307 15.38 -29.89 -0.51
CA GLY A 307 16.16 -30.35 -1.67
C GLY A 307 17.26 -29.38 -2.10
N PRO A 308 18.24 -29.83 -2.91
CA PRO A 308 19.29 -28.97 -3.47
C PRO A 308 18.75 -28.15 -4.65
N SER A 309 18.84 -26.82 -4.55
CA SER A 309 18.42 -25.81 -5.57
C SER A 309 17.03 -26.05 -6.19
N VAL A 310 16.01 -25.39 -5.64
CA VAL A 310 14.67 -25.29 -6.26
C VAL A 310 14.64 -24.05 -7.11
N THR A 311 14.22 -24.19 -8.37
CA THR A 311 14.26 -23.10 -9.36
C THR A 311 12.88 -22.56 -9.73
N LEU A 312 12.80 -21.27 -10.05
CA LEU A 312 11.72 -20.67 -10.83
C LEU A 312 12.21 -20.42 -12.26
N SER A 313 11.38 -20.72 -13.27
CA SER A 313 11.79 -20.62 -14.67
C SER A 313 10.65 -20.44 -15.67
N GLY A 314 10.98 -20.08 -16.91
CA GLY A 314 10.03 -19.87 -18.01
C GLY A 314 9.82 -18.38 -18.32
N THR A 315 9.10 -18.09 -19.40
CA THR A 315 8.90 -16.77 -20.02
C THR A 315 7.85 -15.87 -19.35
N GLY A 316 7.12 -16.37 -18.35
CA GLY A 316 6.06 -15.59 -17.68
C GLY A 316 6.57 -14.52 -16.72
N ASP A 317 5.62 -13.78 -16.17
CA ASP A 317 5.84 -12.62 -15.31
C ASP A 317 5.84 -12.99 -13.82
N VAL A 318 6.80 -12.45 -13.06
CA VAL A 318 6.77 -12.41 -11.59
C VAL A 318 6.70 -10.96 -11.14
N ILE A 319 5.63 -10.55 -10.45
CA ILE A 319 5.31 -9.15 -10.15
C ILE A 319 5.17 -8.92 -8.64
N ALA A 320 6.12 -8.24 -8.03
CA ALA A 320 5.96 -7.74 -6.66
C ALA A 320 4.93 -6.60 -6.64
N ASN A 321 3.84 -6.75 -5.88
CA ASN A 321 2.72 -5.81 -5.89
C ASN A 321 2.05 -5.69 -4.51
N GLY A 322 2.05 -4.48 -3.94
CA GLY A 322 1.28 -4.17 -2.73
C GLY A 322 1.90 -4.63 -1.40
N GLY A 323 3.12 -5.18 -1.44
CA GLY A 323 3.89 -5.62 -0.28
C GLY A 323 5.22 -6.26 -0.71
N VAL A 324 5.87 -6.95 0.23
CA VAL A 324 7.08 -7.73 -0.06
C VAL A 324 6.71 -9.06 -0.73
N LEU A 325 7.21 -9.28 -1.94
CA LEU A 325 7.27 -10.59 -2.59
C LEU A 325 8.67 -11.17 -2.41
N ASP A 326 8.77 -12.23 -1.62
CA ASP A 326 10.00 -12.86 -1.17
C ASP A 326 10.30 -14.11 -2.02
N LEU A 327 11.35 -14.04 -2.83
CA LEU A 327 11.77 -15.11 -3.76
C LEU A 327 12.95 -15.91 -3.18
N ALA A 328 12.63 -16.82 -2.27
CA ALA A 328 13.55 -17.81 -1.68
C ALA A 328 13.76 -19.05 -2.59
N VAL A 329 14.04 -18.78 -3.87
CA VAL A 329 14.28 -19.75 -4.96
C VAL A 329 15.31 -19.22 -5.95
N ASP A 330 16.05 -20.13 -6.60
CA ASP A 330 17.01 -19.77 -7.64
C ASP A 330 16.31 -19.50 -8.98
N ILE A 331 16.74 -18.49 -9.74
CA ILE A 331 16.25 -18.20 -11.09
C ILE A 331 17.42 -18.34 -12.08
N PRO A 332 17.53 -19.48 -12.79
CA PRO A 332 18.68 -19.77 -13.66
C PRO A 332 18.91 -18.70 -14.73
N ALA A 333 20.15 -18.55 -15.21
CA ALA A 333 20.46 -17.59 -16.27
C ALA A 333 19.73 -17.89 -17.60
N SER A 334 19.29 -19.13 -17.83
CA SER A 334 18.54 -19.54 -19.02
C SER A 334 17.02 -19.50 -18.82
N SER A 335 16.51 -18.86 -17.77
CA SER A 335 15.10 -19.01 -17.39
C SER A 335 14.13 -18.26 -18.31
N GLY A 336 14.52 -17.05 -18.76
CA GLY A 336 13.66 -16.15 -19.54
C GLY A 336 12.59 -15.41 -18.72
N THR A 337 12.58 -15.55 -17.39
CA THR A 337 11.56 -14.96 -16.51
C THR A 337 11.66 -13.44 -16.49
N SER A 338 10.51 -12.76 -16.64
CA SER A 338 10.41 -11.32 -16.46
C SER A 338 10.07 -11.00 -15.01
N LEU A 339 11.02 -10.41 -14.29
CA LEU A 339 10.80 -9.94 -12.92
C LEU A 339 10.31 -8.48 -12.97
N LYS A 340 9.32 -8.11 -12.16
CA LYS A 340 8.68 -6.80 -12.19
C LYS A 340 8.37 -6.29 -10.78
N VAL A 341 8.55 -4.99 -10.56
CA VAL A 341 8.10 -4.29 -9.35
C VAL A 341 6.99 -3.32 -9.76
N ALA A 342 5.79 -3.48 -9.20
CA ALA A 342 4.65 -2.62 -9.50
C ALA A 342 4.81 -1.23 -8.86
N ASP A 343 4.30 -0.20 -9.52
CA ASP A 343 4.41 1.21 -9.13
C ASP A 343 3.68 1.54 -7.82
N SER A 344 4.31 1.23 -6.69
CA SER A 344 3.85 1.52 -5.34
C SER A 344 5.01 1.45 -4.34
N THR A 345 5.06 2.35 -3.37
CA THR A 345 6.08 2.35 -2.31
C THR A 345 6.03 1.11 -1.40
N ALA A 346 4.92 0.36 -1.43
CA ALA A 346 4.79 -0.92 -0.73
C ALA A 346 5.33 -2.12 -1.55
N SER A 347 5.49 -1.99 -2.86
CA SER A 347 5.92 -3.08 -3.74
C SER A 347 7.43 -3.31 -3.62
N ILE A 348 7.81 -4.46 -3.06
CA ILE A 348 9.22 -4.79 -2.80
C ILE A 348 9.47 -6.20 -3.33
N MET A 349 10.42 -6.36 -4.24
CA MET A 349 10.89 -7.68 -4.65
C MET A 349 12.12 -8.05 -3.80
N ARG A 350 11.93 -8.91 -2.80
CA ARG A 350 13.03 -9.52 -2.06
C ARG A 350 13.55 -10.73 -2.81
N LEU A 351 14.87 -10.75 -2.98
CA LEU A 351 15.62 -11.82 -3.60
C LEU A 351 16.43 -12.50 -2.50
N ASP A 352 16.03 -13.73 -2.16
CA ASP A 352 16.71 -14.62 -1.22
C ASP A 352 17.56 -15.65 -1.99
N GLY A 353 17.05 -16.19 -3.10
CA GLY A 353 17.80 -17.08 -3.98
C GLY A 353 18.63 -16.38 -5.06
N THR A 354 19.36 -17.14 -5.87
CA THR A 354 20.28 -16.59 -6.89
C THR A 354 19.59 -16.27 -8.21
N ILE A 355 19.79 -15.06 -8.75
CA ILE A 355 19.25 -14.61 -10.04
C ILE A 355 20.36 -14.56 -11.10
N GLY A 356 20.27 -15.43 -12.11
CA GLY A 356 21.25 -15.53 -13.18
C GLY A 356 21.20 -14.40 -14.21
N ALA A 357 22.28 -14.22 -14.97
CA ALA A 357 22.52 -13.06 -15.82
C ALA A 357 21.63 -12.90 -17.08
N GLY A 358 20.83 -13.90 -17.46
CA GLY A 358 19.89 -13.80 -18.58
C GLY A 358 18.48 -13.35 -18.17
N ASN A 359 18.28 -12.93 -16.92
CA ASN A 359 16.99 -12.47 -16.40
C ASN A 359 16.96 -10.94 -16.28
N THR A 360 15.80 -10.34 -16.56
CA THR A 360 15.58 -8.89 -16.43
C THR A 360 14.60 -8.62 -15.30
N LEU A 361 14.92 -7.65 -14.45
CA LEU A 361 14.05 -7.12 -13.42
C LEU A 361 13.71 -5.68 -13.78
N SER A 362 12.43 -5.34 -13.90
CA SER A 362 11.97 -4.01 -14.31
C SER A 362 11.11 -3.33 -13.24
N PHE A 363 11.29 -2.03 -13.06
CA PHE A 363 10.30 -1.19 -12.37
C PHE A 363 9.20 -0.77 -13.35
N LEU A 364 7.94 -0.86 -12.92
CA LEU A 364 6.78 -0.48 -13.76
C LEU A 364 6.34 0.97 -13.58
N GLY A 365 7.05 1.75 -12.77
CA GLY A 365 6.84 3.17 -12.52
C GLY A 365 7.84 3.73 -11.51
N SER A 366 7.57 4.91 -10.98
CA SER A 366 8.51 5.66 -10.14
C SER A 366 8.63 5.17 -8.70
N HIS A 367 7.91 4.14 -8.27
CA HIS A 367 7.96 3.65 -6.89
C HIS A 367 8.23 2.14 -6.80
N GLY A 368 8.75 1.73 -5.65
CA GLY A 368 9.02 0.33 -5.30
C GLY A 368 10.52 0.04 -5.16
N ALA A 369 10.85 -1.17 -4.69
CA ALA A 369 12.20 -1.56 -4.32
C ALA A 369 12.61 -2.95 -4.78
N ILE A 370 13.93 -3.16 -4.87
CA ILE A 370 14.58 -4.47 -4.95
C ILE A 370 15.37 -4.66 -3.65
N GLU A 371 15.21 -5.79 -2.98
CA GLU A 371 15.95 -6.13 -1.76
C GLU A 371 16.82 -7.36 -1.99
N LEU A 372 18.13 -7.21 -1.83
CA LEU A 372 19.12 -8.29 -1.97
C LEU A 372 19.45 -8.83 -0.57
N ASN A 373 18.80 -9.93 -0.16
CA ASN A 373 18.77 -10.36 1.25
C ASN A 373 19.80 -11.45 1.63
N ASP A 374 20.18 -12.36 0.73
CA ASP A 374 21.23 -13.37 0.97
C ASP A 374 22.59 -12.96 0.35
N VAL A 375 23.05 -11.74 0.65
CA VAL A 375 24.39 -11.27 0.25
C VAL A 375 25.44 -11.90 1.15
N GLN A 376 25.88 -13.09 0.77
CA GLN A 376 26.99 -13.78 1.40
C GLN A 376 28.24 -12.88 1.32
N ILE A 377 28.76 -12.38 2.46
CA ILE A 377 29.92 -11.47 2.49
C ILE A 377 31.21 -12.22 2.09
N LYS A 378 31.43 -12.27 0.77
CA LYS A 378 32.59 -12.83 0.06
C LYS A 378 32.69 -12.15 -1.31
N ALA A 379 33.79 -12.37 -2.03
CA ALA A 379 33.89 -11.91 -3.42
C ALA A 379 32.77 -12.51 -4.28
N ASP A 380 32.12 -11.68 -5.09
CA ASP A 380 30.97 -12.05 -5.93
C ASP A 380 29.79 -12.63 -5.11
N GLY A 381 29.53 -12.00 -3.95
CA GLY A 381 28.52 -12.35 -2.96
C GLY A 381 27.10 -11.86 -3.24
N LEU A 382 26.87 -10.92 -4.17
CA LEU A 382 25.53 -10.52 -4.57
C LEU A 382 24.77 -11.72 -5.17
N ASN A 383 23.55 -11.97 -4.68
CA ASN A 383 22.68 -13.00 -5.21
C ASN A 383 21.94 -12.57 -6.51
N PHE A 384 22.21 -11.37 -7.03
CA PHE A 384 21.68 -10.89 -8.30
C PHE A 384 22.79 -10.63 -9.32
N ALA A 385 22.78 -11.37 -10.43
CA ALA A 385 23.64 -11.16 -11.60
C ALA A 385 22.85 -10.74 -12.85
N GLY A 386 21.53 -10.55 -12.72
CA GLY A 386 20.63 -10.13 -13.79
C GLY A 386 20.82 -8.67 -14.20
N THR A 387 19.85 -8.16 -14.95
CA THR A 387 19.83 -6.77 -15.44
C THR A 387 18.61 -6.03 -14.89
N ILE A 388 18.79 -4.80 -14.39
CA ILE A 388 17.72 -3.93 -13.88
C ILE A 388 17.31 -2.91 -14.95
N ASP A 389 16.02 -2.83 -15.26
CA ASP A 389 15.43 -1.92 -16.24
C ASP A 389 14.38 -0.99 -15.61
N GLY A 390 14.05 0.10 -16.30
CA GLY A 390 12.99 1.03 -15.90
C GLY A 390 13.24 1.84 -14.63
N MET A 391 14.44 1.73 -14.02
CA MET A 391 14.75 2.36 -12.74
C MET A 391 14.70 3.90 -12.85
N VAL A 392 13.73 4.50 -12.17
CA VAL A 392 13.53 5.94 -12.10
C VAL A 392 14.57 6.57 -11.18
N ILE A 393 15.37 7.44 -11.79
CA ILE A 393 16.45 8.22 -11.20
C ILE A 393 15.86 9.35 -10.37
N GLY A 394 16.43 9.57 -9.19
CA GLY A 394 15.81 10.37 -8.14
C GLY A 394 16.37 11.78 -7.96
N SER A 395 15.86 12.43 -6.91
CA SER A 395 16.64 13.38 -6.14
C SER A 395 17.49 12.62 -5.11
N THR A 396 18.33 13.33 -4.36
CA THR A 396 19.21 12.76 -3.33
C THR A 396 18.55 12.55 -1.96
N THR A 397 17.32 13.01 -1.75
CA THR A 397 16.57 12.67 -0.53
C THR A 397 16.32 11.17 -0.47
N ASN A 398 16.45 10.58 0.71
CA ASN A 398 16.04 9.20 0.96
C ASN A 398 14.51 9.06 1.04
N ASP A 399 13.75 9.85 0.26
CA ASP A 399 12.29 9.82 0.20
C ASP A 399 11.86 8.93 -0.96
N VAL A 400 11.35 7.75 -0.64
CA VAL A 400 10.92 6.76 -1.64
C VAL A 400 9.61 7.14 -2.33
N SER A 401 9.03 8.31 -2.04
CA SER A 401 7.74 8.78 -2.60
C SER A 401 7.76 9.19 -4.09
N GLY A 402 8.81 8.87 -4.84
CA GLY A 402 8.90 9.16 -6.28
C GLY A 402 10.12 8.61 -7.00
N ILE A 403 10.86 7.70 -6.37
CA ILE A 403 12.12 7.14 -6.89
C ILE A 403 12.17 5.63 -6.67
N ASN A 404 12.88 4.90 -7.53
CA ASN A 404 13.21 3.50 -7.30
C ASN A 404 14.57 3.38 -6.60
N TYR A 405 14.77 2.31 -5.85
CA TYR A 405 16.03 2.06 -5.14
C TYR A 405 16.31 0.56 -4.98
N ILE A 406 17.58 0.27 -4.66
CA ILE A 406 18.07 -1.08 -4.40
C ILE A 406 18.56 -1.11 -2.97
N ASN A 407 17.97 -1.98 -2.16
CA ASN A 407 18.39 -2.27 -0.80
C ASN A 407 19.33 -3.48 -0.79
N VAL A 408 20.45 -3.37 -0.09
CA VAL A 408 21.47 -4.43 0.04
C VAL A 408 21.61 -4.80 1.51
N GLN A 409 21.17 -6.01 1.88
CA GLN A 409 21.29 -6.53 3.25
C GLN A 409 22.72 -7.04 3.49
N GLY A 410 23.57 -6.16 4.01
CA GLY A 410 24.96 -6.45 4.31
C GLY A 410 25.72 -5.18 4.70
N GLU A 411 27.00 -5.30 5.06
CA GLU A 411 27.85 -4.12 5.26
C GLU A 411 28.29 -3.56 3.91
N VAL A 412 27.80 -2.37 3.52
CA VAL A 412 28.23 -1.64 2.33
C VAL A 412 28.88 -0.34 2.79
N THR A 413 30.04 0.00 2.22
CA THR A 413 30.76 1.25 2.57
C THR A 413 31.21 2.05 1.36
N ASP A 414 31.14 1.48 0.15
CA ASP A 414 31.48 2.14 -1.10
C ASP A 414 30.63 1.58 -2.25
N VAL A 415 29.98 2.47 -2.99
CA VAL A 415 29.21 2.17 -4.20
C VAL A 415 29.59 3.18 -5.29
N ALA A 416 30.01 2.68 -6.45
CA ALA A 416 30.54 3.50 -7.53
C ALA A 416 30.16 2.96 -8.91
N PHE A 417 29.95 3.85 -9.87
CA PHE A 417 29.87 3.47 -11.28
C PHE A 417 31.23 2.95 -11.77
N VAL A 418 31.23 1.78 -12.42
CA VAL A 418 32.36 1.25 -13.20
C VAL A 418 32.32 1.82 -14.61
N ASP A 419 31.10 1.95 -15.15
CA ASP A 419 30.75 2.61 -16.41
C ASP A 419 29.28 3.06 -16.33
N SER A 420 28.72 3.56 -17.44
CA SER A 420 27.34 4.07 -17.51
C SER A 420 26.23 3.03 -17.23
N THR A 421 26.56 1.74 -17.13
CA THR A 421 25.63 0.61 -16.99
C THR A 421 25.93 -0.28 -15.79
N HIS A 422 27.12 -0.18 -15.19
CA HIS A 422 27.57 -1.08 -14.12
C HIS A 422 27.85 -0.31 -12.82
N ILE A 423 27.18 -0.70 -11.73
CA ILE A 423 27.40 -0.15 -10.38
C ILE A 423 28.12 -1.21 -9.54
N ARG A 424 29.35 -0.93 -9.11
CA ARG A 424 30.09 -1.78 -8.17
C ARG A 424 29.61 -1.52 -6.74
N VAL A 425 29.33 -2.59 -6.00
CA VAL A 425 29.01 -2.54 -4.56
C VAL A 425 30.16 -3.17 -3.77
N SER A 426 30.64 -2.50 -2.72
CA SER A 426 31.75 -3.00 -1.91
C SER A 426 31.71 -2.55 -0.45
N ASN A 427 32.40 -3.30 0.42
CA ASN A 427 32.56 -3.00 1.85
C ASN A 427 33.95 -2.41 2.18
N GLY A 428 34.59 -1.76 1.20
CA GLY A 428 35.92 -1.16 1.34
C GLY A 428 37.09 -2.16 1.41
N VAL A 429 36.82 -3.45 1.66
CA VAL A 429 37.82 -4.54 1.67
C VAL A 429 37.63 -5.51 0.50
N THR A 430 36.38 -5.80 0.16
CA THR A 430 35.98 -6.75 -0.89
C THR A 430 34.86 -6.16 -1.75
N VAL A 431 34.91 -6.47 -3.05
CA VAL A 431 33.79 -6.23 -3.96
C VAL A 431 32.73 -7.29 -3.70
N LEU A 432 31.54 -6.85 -3.30
CA LEU A 432 30.39 -7.73 -3.08
C LEU A 432 29.78 -8.16 -4.41
N GLY A 433 29.81 -7.28 -5.42
CA GLY A 433 29.45 -7.60 -6.79
C GLY A 433 29.22 -6.35 -7.65
N THR A 434 28.63 -6.56 -8.81
CA THR A 434 28.24 -5.50 -9.75
C THR A 434 26.78 -5.63 -10.10
N ILE A 435 26.02 -4.54 -9.93
CA ILE A 435 24.65 -4.40 -10.41
C ILE A 435 24.70 -3.88 -11.85
N THR A 436 23.97 -4.54 -12.75
CA THR A 436 23.90 -4.18 -14.18
C THR A 436 22.56 -3.52 -14.51
N LEU A 437 22.60 -2.39 -15.21
CA LEU A 437 21.44 -1.67 -15.72
C LEU A 437 21.20 -1.97 -17.20
N ALA A 438 19.94 -2.09 -17.62
CA ALA A 438 19.55 -2.48 -18.98
C ALA A 438 19.85 -1.41 -20.04
N SER A 439 19.85 -0.15 -19.61
CA SER A 439 20.22 1.00 -20.41
C SER A 439 21.25 1.84 -19.65
N PRO A 440 22.14 2.57 -20.36
CA PRO A 440 22.96 3.60 -19.75
C PRO A 440 22.11 4.57 -18.95
N THR A 441 22.43 4.74 -17.66
CA THR A 441 21.68 5.66 -16.81
C THR A 441 22.08 7.11 -17.07
N THR A 442 21.12 8.02 -17.01
CA THR A 442 21.38 9.48 -17.04
C THR A 442 21.77 10.00 -15.66
N ALA A 443 21.68 9.15 -14.64
CA ALA A 443 22.15 9.41 -13.30
C ALA A 443 23.66 9.53 -13.27
N PRO A 444 24.18 10.62 -12.70
CA PRO A 444 25.59 10.87 -12.82
C PRO A 444 26.39 10.62 -11.52
N TYR A 445 25.74 10.31 -10.39
CA TYR A 445 26.39 9.71 -9.23
C TYR A 445 25.52 8.65 -8.56
N VAL A 446 26.10 7.89 -7.63
CA VAL A 446 25.37 6.97 -6.73
C VAL A 446 25.32 7.52 -5.31
N VAL A 447 24.18 7.35 -4.63
CA VAL A 447 23.97 7.65 -3.22
C VAL A 447 23.94 6.33 -2.46
N LEU A 448 24.65 6.28 -1.34
CA LEU A 448 24.56 5.21 -0.35
C LEU A 448 23.95 5.80 0.92
N SER A 449 22.91 5.16 1.45
CA SER A 449 22.28 5.54 2.72
C SER A 449 22.11 4.33 3.62
N LEU A 450 22.09 4.55 4.93
CA LEU A 450 21.60 3.56 5.88
C LEU A 450 20.08 3.54 5.82
N ASP A 451 19.46 2.35 5.89
CA ASP A 451 18.01 2.19 5.83
C ASP A 451 17.26 3.02 6.90
N SER A 452 17.91 3.27 8.05
CA SER A 452 17.39 4.12 9.14
C SER A 452 17.19 5.58 8.75
N ASP A 453 17.89 6.02 7.71
CA ASP A 453 17.89 7.39 7.24
C ASP A 453 16.86 7.56 6.09
N THR A 454 16.23 6.46 5.65
CA THR A 454 15.24 6.43 4.56
C THR A 454 13.82 6.66 5.08
N VAL A 455 13.18 7.68 4.53
CA VAL A 455 11.88 8.19 4.98
C VAL A 455 10.76 7.45 4.24
N GLY A 456 9.76 7.01 5.01
CA GLY A 456 8.61 6.26 4.46
C GLY A 456 8.88 4.78 4.21
N HIS A 457 10.01 4.26 4.72
CA HIS A 457 10.54 2.95 4.40
C HIS A 457 10.84 2.11 5.66
N THR A 458 10.72 0.77 5.56
CA THR A 458 11.16 -0.18 6.60
C THR A 458 11.40 -1.57 5.98
N ILE A 459 12.43 -1.70 5.14
CA ILE A 459 13.04 -2.99 4.81
C ILE A 459 14.16 -3.29 5.80
N GLY A 460 14.19 -4.53 6.31
CA GLY A 460 15.36 -5.21 6.88
C GLY A 460 16.33 -4.38 7.74
N SER A 461 17.62 -4.63 7.51
CA SER A 461 18.75 -3.86 8.01
C SER A 461 19.92 -3.96 7.02
N GLY A 462 20.14 -2.90 6.24
CA GLY A 462 21.15 -2.85 5.20
C GLY A 462 21.46 -1.42 4.77
N TYR A 463 21.68 -1.26 3.47
CA TYR A 463 21.93 0.03 2.84
C TYR A 463 21.11 0.20 1.55
N ASP A 464 20.51 1.38 1.39
CA ASP A 464 19.76 1.80 0.21
C ASP A 464 20.67 2.53 -0.81
N ILE A 465 20.42 2.31 -2.11
CA ILE A 465 21.21 2.83 -3.24
C ILE A 465 20.33 3.70 -4.17
N PHE A 466 20.71 4.99 -4.38
CA PHE A 466 19.98 6.02 -5.18
C PHE A 466 20.88 6.85 -6.15
N LEU A 467 20.38 7.90 -6.86
CA LEU A 467 21.00 8.56 -8.05
C LEU A 467 20.57 10.09 -8.34
N SER A 468 21.40 11.21 -8.47
CA SER A 468 21.00 12.68 -8.82
C SER A 468 22.05 13.84 -9.28
N THR A 469 21.82 15.22 -9.27
CA THR A 469 22.49 16.36 -10.09
C THR A 469 22.61 17.92 -9.64
N VAL A 470 23.59 18.78 -10.11
CA VAL A 470 23.81 20.31 -9.88
C VAL A 470 24.19 21.30 -11.08
N CYS A 471 24.10 22.70 -10.96
CA CYS A 471 24.44 23.74 -12.04
C CYS A 471 24.72 25.31 -11.81
N TYR A 472 25.22 26.08 -12.84
CA TYR A 472 25.29 27.59 -13.00
C TYR A 472 24.31 28.14 -14.08
N ALA A 473 23.83 29.41 -14.10
CA ALA A 473 22.95 29.91 -15.21
C ALA A 473 23.61 30.77 -16.30
N ARG A 474 22.99 30.80 -17.49
CA ARG A 474 23.40 31.54 -18.71
C ARG A 474 23.58 33.03 -18.48
N GLY A 475 24.54 33.62 -19.20
CA GLY A 475 24.82 35.06 -19.19
C GLY A 475 25.70 35.49 -18.03
N SER A 476 25.87 34.65 -17.01
CA SER A 476 26.86 34.80 -15.96
C SER A 476 28.27 34.85 -16.56
N HIS A 477 29.04 35.88 -16.25
CA HIS A 477 30.43 36.01 -16.69
C HIS A 477 31.38 35.40 -15.67
N ILE A 478 32.31 34.58 -16.14
CA ILE A 478 33.41 34.01 -15.38
C ILE A 478 34.68 34.81 -15.68
N ALA A 479 35.46 35.13 -14.66
CA ALA A 479 36.71 35.86 -14.85
C ALA A 479 37.75 35.00 -15.59
N THR A 480 38.46 35.60 -16.55
CA THR A 480 39.63 35.02 -17.25
C THR A 480 40.83 35.96 -17.13
N PRO A 481 42.06 35.50 -17.42
CA PRO A 481 43.25 36.36 -17.43
C PRO A 481 43.18 37.57 -18.38
N THR A 482 42.24 37.58 -19.33
CA THR A 482 42.10 38.63 -20.35
C THR A 482 40.86 39.52 -20.18
N GLY A 483 40.04 39.27 -19.16
CA GLY A 483 38.73 39.88 -18.93
C GLY A 483 37.67 38.84 -18.60
N GLU A 484 36.42 39.24 -18.42
CA GLU A 484 35.35 38.29 -18.10
C GLU A 484 34.68 37.74 -19.37
N VAL A 485 34.40 36.43 -19.39
CA VAL A 485 33.78 35.73 -20.51
C VAL A 485 32.50 35.08 -20.01
N ARG A 486 31.41 35.13 -20.80
CA ARG A 486 30.15 34.48 -20.46
C ARG A 486 30.32 32.97 -20.36
N VAL A 487 29.64 32.33 -19.42
CA VAL A 487 29.69 30.89 -19.22
C VAL A 487 29.29 30.11 -20.49
N GLU A 488 28.32 30.61 -21.28
CA GLU A 488 27.94 29.99 -22.56
C GLU A 488 28.93 30.22 -23.72
N ALA A 489 29.99 30.98 -23.49
CA ALA A 489 31.03 31.31 -24.47
C ALA A 489 32.41 30.74 -24.11
N LEU A 490 32.54 30.11 -22.94
CA LEU A 490 33.73 29.34 -22.56
C LEU A 490 33.77 27.99 -23.29
N ALA A 491 34.97 27.52 -23.60
CA ALA A 491 35.22 26.22 -24.21
C ALA A 491 36.37 25.48 -23.50
N ALA A 492 36.46 24.16 -23.76
CA ALA A 492 37.60 23.36 -23.35
C ALA A 492 38.90 23.92 -23.93
N GLY A 493 39.89 24.19 -23.07
CA GLY A 493 41.16 24.81 -23.41
C GLY A 493 41.28 26.30 -23.07
N ASP A 494 40.17 26.99 -22.75
CA ASP A 494 40.22 28.36 -22.23
C ASP A 494 40.82 28.41 -20.82
N GLU A 495 41.38 29.57 -20.42
CA GLU A 495 41.82 29.82 -19.05
C GLU A 495 40.80 30.67 -18.29
N VAL A 496 40.43 30.26 -17.09
CA VAL A 496 39.63 31.04 -16.14
C VAL A 496 40.43 31.33 -14.88
N LEU A 497 40.12 32.42 -14.18
CA LEU A 497 40.76 32.77 -12.92
C LEU A 497 40.06 32.06 -11.76
N VAL A 498 40.84 31.34 -10.97
CA VAL A 498 40.40 30.74 -9.71
C VAL A 498 41.07 31.41 -8.52
N LEU A 499 40.39 31.37 -7.37
CA LEU A 499 40.89 31.85 -6.09
C LEU A 499 41.70 30.76 -5.38
N GLU A 500 43.00 31.00 -5.22
CA GLU A 500 43.92 30.21 -4.39
C GLU A 500 44.43 31.07 -3.23
N GLY A 501 43.91 30.84 -2.02
CA GLY A 501 44.18 31.72 -0.88
C GLY A 501 43.72 33.15 -1.19
N ASP A 502 44.64 34.11 -1.10
CA ASP A 502 44.39 35.53 -1.42
C ASP A 502 44.76 35.90 -2.88
N SER A 503 45.11 34.93 -3.74
CA SER A 503 45.59 35.17 -5.10
C SER A 503 44.66 34.60 -6.17
N LEU A 504 44.58 35.30 -7.31
CA LEU A 504 43.91 34.80 -8.51
C LEU A 504 44.94 34.19 -9.46
N VAL A 505 44.69 32.96 -9.89
CA VAL A 505 45.60 32.21 -10.78
C VAL A 505 44.82 31.57 -11.94
N PRO A 506 45.43 31.47 -13.14
CA PRO A 506 44.79 30.86 -14.31
C PRO A 506 44.70 29.34 -14.17
N HIS A 507 43.53 28.80 -14.49
CA HIS A 507 43.25 27.37 -14.57
C HIS A 507 42.57 27.03 -15.89
N THR A 508 42.97 25.93 -16.52
CA THR A 508 42.42 25.52 -17.81
C THR A 508 41.07 24.84 -17.64
N VAL A 509 40.08 25.35 -18.36
CA VAL A 509 38.76 24.73 -18.53
C VAL A 509 38.94 23.41 -19.29
N ARG A 510 38.52 22.30 -18.70
CA ARG A 510 38.48 20.99 -19.35
C ARG A 510 37.21 20.77 -20.15
N TRP A 511 36.10 21.30 -19.65
CA TRP A 511 34.78 21.13 -20.25
C TRP A 511 33.81 22.19 -19.75
N VAL A 512 32.79 22.48 -20.57
CA VAL A 512 31.65 23.31 -20.20
C VAL A 512 30.39 22.52 -20.54
N GLY A 513 29.67 22.08 -19.53
CA GLY A 513 28.34 21.50 -19.70
C GLY A 513 27.30 22.58 -20.02
N GLU A 514 26.26 22.27 -20.80
CA GLU A 514 25.07 23.12 -21.03
C GLU A 514 23.74 22.35 -20.95
N ARG A 515 22.63 22.96 -20.49
CA ARG A 515 21.28 22.36 -20.42
C ARG A 515 20.20 23.46 -20.45
N ARG A 516 18.99 23.18 -20.94
CA ARG A 516 17.82 24.08 -20.84
C ARG A 516 16.64 23.42 -20.16
N LEU A 517 16.15 24.01 -19.07
CA LEU A 517 14.99 23.54 -18.31
C LEU A 517 13.76 24.42 -18.53
N ASP A 518 12.58 23.80 -18.46
CA ASP A 518 11.30 24.47 -18.27
C ASP A 518 10.96 24.40 -16.78
N VAL A 519 10.81 25.57 -16.16
CA VAL A 519 10.63 25.71 -14.70
C VAL A 519 9.17 25.54 -14.32
N GLN A 520 8.24 25.97 -15.18
CA GLN A 520 6.81 25.94 -14.90
C GLN A 520 6.19 24.56 -15.22
N ALA A 521 6.77 23.82 -16.15
CA ALA A 521 6.45 22.40 -16.39
C ALA A 521 7.08 21.45 -15.36
N HIS A 522 7.95 21.93 -14.47
CA HIS A 522 8.61 21.10 -13.47
C HIS A 522 7.63 20.68 -12.36
N PRO A 523 7.56 19.39 -11.94
CA PRO A 523 6.66 18.95 -10.86
C PRO A 523 6.90 19.64 -9.51
N ARG A 524 8.12 20.14 -9.28
CA ARG A 524 8.51 20.97 -8.13
C ARG A 524 9.26 22.22 -8.65
N PRO A 525 8.60 23.33 -9.02
CA PRO A 525 9.29 24.47 -9.64
C PRO A 525 10.43 25.05 -8.78
N SER A 526 10.28 25.03 -7.46
CA SER A 526 11.30 25.52 -6.50
C SER A 526 12.58 24.69 -6.47
N ALA A 527 12.55 23.46 -7.00
CA ALA A 527 13.74 22.62 -7.14
C ALA A 527 14.68 23.10 -8.25
N VAL A 528 14.14 23.78 -9.28
CA VAL A 528 14.89 24.18 -10.47
C VAL A 528 14.91 25.69 -10.72
N ALA A 529 13.99 26.43 -10.09
CA ALA A 529 13.84 27.87 -10.26
C ALA A 529 15.16 28.58 -9.88
N PRO A 530 15.72 29.39 -10.77
CA PRO A 530 17.03 29.99 -10.56
C PRO A 530 17.05 30.96 -9.39
N VAL A 531 18.16 30.98 -8.65
CA VAL A 531 18.38 31.97 -7.59
C VAL A 531 19.22 33.12 -8.15
N ARG A 532 18.64 34.31 -8.14
CA ARG A 532 19.28 35.56 -8.57
C ARG A 532 19.87 36.29 -7.37
N ILE A 533 21.16 36.52 -7.42
CA ILE A 533 21.92 37.37 -6.50
C ILE A 533 22.07 38.74 -7.18
N CYS A 534 21.45 39.78 -6.62
CA CYS A 534 21.56 41.15 -7.11
C CYS A 534 23.00 41.67 -7.06
N ARG A 535 23.36 42.57 -7.97
CA ARG A 535 24.61 43.35 -7.89
C ARG A 535 24.80 43.92 -6.48
N SER A 536 26.01 43.77 -5.95
CA SER A 536 26.46 44.24 -4.64
C SER A 536 25.77 43.60 -3.42
N ALA A 537 25.08 42.47 -3.58
CA ALA A 537 24.42 41.77 -2.48
C ALA A 537 25.39 41.28 -1.38
N PHE A 538 26.60 40.83 -1.74
CA PHE A 538 27.58 40.28 -0.79
C PHE A 538 28.54 41.35 -0.26
N ALA A 539 29.09 42.18 -1.15
CA ALA A 539 29.92 43.34 -0.78
C ALA A 539 29.73 44.49 -1.79
N GLN A 540 30.45 45.60 -1.63
CA GLN A 540 30.39 46.68 -2.62
C GLN A 540 30.96 46.17 -3.95
N ASP A 541 30.14 46.18 -4.99
CA ASP A 541 30.46 45.59 -6.29
C ASP A 541 30.77 44.08 -6.27
N VAL A 542 30.19 43.33 -5.30
CA VAL A 542 30.25 41.86 -5.27
C VAL A 542 28.85 41.27 -5.08
N PRO A 543 28.30 40.53 -6.08
CA PRO A 543 28.77 40.50 -7.46
C PRO A 543 28.67 41.90 -8.13
N HIS A 544 29.46 42.19 -9.18
CA HIS A 544 29.41 43.50 -9.89
C HIS A 544 28.34 43.56 -10.99
N ARG A 545 27.65 42.44 -11.26
CA ARG A 545 26.36 42.37 -11.96
C ARG A 545 25.41 41.47 -11.16
N ASP A 546 24.19 41.30 -11.64
CA ASP A 546 23.32 40.24 -11.12
C ASP A 546 23.87 38.88 -11.56
N LEU A 547 24.09 37.97 -10.62
CA LEU A 547 24.54 36.60 -10.85
C LEU A 547 23.34 35.64 -10.67
N VAL A 548 23.24 34.61 -11.51
CA VAL A 548 22.12 33.67 -11.48
C VAL A 548 22.66 32.23 -11.44
N LEU A 549 22.18 31.45 -10.48
CA LEU A 549 22.70 30.12 -10.14
C LEU A 549 21.56 29.10 -9.94
N SER A 550 21.88 27.79 -9.98
CA SER A 550 20.94 26.80 -9.44
C SER A 550 20.83 26.93 -7.92
N PRO A 551 19.72 26.51 -7.29
CA PRO A 551 19.53 26.64 -5.85
C PRO A 551 20.66 26.06 -4.97
N ASP A 552 21.22 24.90 -5.31
CA ASP A 552 22.36 24.30 -4.58
C ASP A 552 23.74 24.77 -4.96
N HIS A 553 23.87 25.68 -5.94
CA HIS A 553 25.17 26.17 -6.31
C HIS A 553 25.84 26.87 -5.12
N ALA A 554 27.01 26.38 -4.72
CA ALA A 554 27.68 26.88 -3.55
C ALA A 554 28.52 28.13 -3.86
N VAL A 555 28.39 29.15 -3.01
CA VAL A 555 29.20 30.37 -3.05
C VAL A 555 30.12 30.42 -1.83
N LEU A 556 31.34 30.92 -2.00
CA LEU A 556 32.32 31.01 -0.93
C LEU A 556 32.15 32.34 -0.17
N LEU A 557 31.73 32.25 1.10
CA LEU A 557 31.54 33.38 2.01
C LEU A 557 32.17 33.06 3.37
N ASP A 558 32.93 34.02 3.93
CA ASP A 558 33.63 33.87 5.22
C ASP A 558 34.51 32.59 5.32
N GLY A 559 35.09 32.19 4.18
CA GLY A 559 35.93 30.99 4.06
C GLY A 559 35.17 29.66 4.05
N ARG A 560 33.83 29.69 3.92
CA ARG A 560 32.97 28.51 3.79
C ARG A 560 32.15 28.54 2.50
N LEU A 561 31.89 27.36 1.95
CA LEU A 561 30.91 27.17 0.88
C LEU A 561 29.49 27.11 1.47
N ILE A 562 28.57 27.83 0.85
CA ILE A 562 27.15 27.90 1.26
C ILE A 562 26.26 27.79 0.02
N PRO A 563 25.33 26.83 -0.06
CA PRO A 563 24.33 26.77 -1.13
C PRO A 563 23.48 28.03 -1.20
N VAL A 564 23.33 28.62 -2.39
CA VAL A 564 22.69 29.93 -2.54
C VAL A 564 21.22 29.94 -2.09
N ARG A 565 20.49 28.81 -2.17
CA ARG A 565 19.11 28.67 -1.65
C ARG A 565 18.98 28.97 -0.16
N ARG A 566 20.05 28.79 0.61
CA ARG A 566 20.11 29.06 2.05
C ARG A 566 20.43 30.53 2.39
N LEU A 567 20.76 31.33 1.37
CA LEU A 567 21.06 32.76 1.47
C LEU A 567 19.92 33.65 0.93
N ILE A 568 18.80 33.07 0.48
CA ILE A 568 17.62 33.80 0.00
C ILE A 568 17.10 34.73 1.09
N ASN A 569 17.08 36.04 0.81
CA ASN A 569 16.60 37.07 1.72
C ASN A 569 15.38 37.84 1.18
N HIS A 570 14.85 37.40 0.03
CA HIS A 570 13.68 37.96 -0.66
C HIS A 570 13.82 39.42 -1.14
N ASP A 571 15.03 39.99 -1.15
CA ASP A 571 15.32 41.35 -1.62
C ASP A 571 16.54 41.36 -2.56
N THR A 572 17.75 41.19 -2.00
CA THR A 572 19.00 41.16 -2.78
C THR A 572 19.43 39.75 -3.21
N ILE A 573 18.82 38.70 -2.66
CA ILE A 573 18.98 37.31 -3.07
C ILE A 573 17.58 36.69 -3.14
N VAL A 574 17.13 36.35 -4.34
CA VAL A 574 15.73 36.00 -4.63
C VAL A 574 15.67 34.80 -5.58
N GLN A 575 14.87 33.79 -5.24
CA GLN A 575 14.54 32.71 -6.17
C GLN A 575 13.44 33.15 -7.14
N ASP A 576 13.72 33.10 -8.44
CA ASP A 576 12.79 33.54 -9.48
C ASP A 576 11.81 32.42 -9.86
N MET A 577 10.79 32.27 -9.01
CA MET A 577 9.68 31.34 -9.20
C MET A 577 8.80 31.66 -10.42
N ALA A 578 8.98 32.83 -11.05
CA ALA A 578 8.22 33.26 -12.22
C ALA A 578 8.96 33.00 -13.55
N ALA A 579 10.20 32.50 -13.51
CA ALA A 579 10.94 32.11 -14.70
C ALA A 579 10.17 31.02 -15.49
N GLU A 580 10.01 31.19 -16.80
CA GLU A 580 9.42 30.17 -17.68
C GLU A 580 10.44 29.06 -18.00
N THR A 581 11.63 29.46 -18.46
CA THR A 581 12.73 28.54 -18.78
C THR A 581 14.08 29.10 -18.34
N VAL A 582 15.02 28.23 -17.99
CA VAL A 582 16.39 28.61 -17.62
C VAL A 582 17.41 27.77 -18.42
N ASP A 583 18.41 28.44 -18.98
CA ASP A 583 19.59 27.81 -19.57
C ASP A 583 20.67 27.72 -18.47
N TYR A 584 21.09 26.50 -18.12
CA TYR A 584 22.12 26.19 -17.13
C TYR A 584 23.40 25.64 -17.80
N PHE A 585 24.55 25.84 -17.15
CA PHE A 585 25.90 25.50 -17.60
C PHE A 585 26.75 25.04 -16.41
N HIS A 586 27.92 24.43 -16.62
CA HIS A 586 28.90 24.22 -15.54
C HIS A 586 30.32 24.08 -16.08
N VAL A 587 31.27 24.74 -15.43
CA VAL A 587 32.67 24.84 -15.88
C VAL A 587 33.55 23.85 -15.12
N GLU A 588 34.01 22.80 -15.79
CA GLU A 588 35.03 21.86 -15.28
C GLU A 588 36.43 22.40 -15.54
N LEU A 589 37.30 22.27 -14.56
CA LEU A 589 38.71 22.63 -14.63
C LEU A 589 39.60 21.39 -14.52
N ASP A 590 40.91 21.57 -14.62
CA ASP A 590 41.89 20.51 -14.39
C ASP A 590 41.91 19.95 -12.95
N ARG A 591 41.42 20.74 -11.99
CA ARG A 591 41.13 20.37 -10.60
C ARG A 591 39.99 21.23 -10.05
N HIS A 592 39.28 20.72 -9.05
CA HIS A 592 38.25 21.50 -8.38
C HIS A 592 38.80 22.77 -7.70
N ALA A 593 38.16 23.92 -7.92
CA ALA A 593 38.56 25.22 -7.40
C ALA A 593 37.39 26.21 -7.31
N ILE A 594 37.66 27.42 -6.80
CA ILE A 594 36.67 28.51 -6.70
C ILE A 594 36.87 29.48 -7.85
N LEU A 595 35.88 29.60 -8.72
CA LEU A 595 35.81 30.57 -9.80
C LEU A 595 35.38 31.95 -9.27
N LEU A 596 35.65 33.01 -10.04
CA LEU A 596 34.94 34.28 -9.88
C LEU A 596 33.84 34.41 -10.92
N ALA A 597 32.58 34.32 -10.48
CA ALA A 597 31.39 34.53 -11.32
C ALA A 597 30.78 35.90 -11.00
N GLU A 598 30.79 36.82 -11.97
CA GLU A 598 30.43 38.25 -11.77
C GLU A 598 31.16 38.88 -10.56
N GLY A 599 32.40 38.46 -10.32
CA GLY A 599 33.23 38.89 -9.17
C GLY A 599 32.91 38.20 -7.84
N LEU A 600 31.86 37.37 -7.75
CA LEU A 600 31.57 36.56 -6.57
C LEU A 600 32.33 35.21 -6.63
N PRO A 601 33.06 34.83 -5.57
CA PRO A 601 33.62 33.50 -5.41
C PRO A 601 32.53 32.39 -5.42
N ALA A 602 32.56 31.50 -6.41
CA ALA A 602 31.59 30.42 -6.61
C ALA A 602 32.28 29.09 -7.01
N GLU A 603 31.63 27.96 -6.77
CA GLU A 603 32.23 26.63 -6.93
C GLU A 603 32.34 26.18 -8.41
N SER A 604 33.54 25.79 -8.86
CA SER A 604 33.70 25.14 -10.19
C SER A 604 32.98 23.79 -10.23
N TYR A 605 32.84 23.18 -11.40
CA TYR A 605 32.34 21.80 -11.48
C TYR A 605 33.30 20.84 -10.75
N LEU A 606 32.90 20.40 -9.55
CA LEU A 606 33.44 19.24 -8.89
C LEU A 606 32.84 18.01 -9.56
N ASP A 607 33.64 17.28 -10.34
CA ASP A 607 33.19 16.04 -10.99
C ASP A 607 33.00 14.93 -9.94
N THR A 608 31.84 14.95 -9.29
CA THR A 608 31.29 13.83 -8.52
C THR A 608 30.65 12.77 -9.43
N GLY A 609 30.78 12.96 -10.75
CA GLY A 609 30.23 12.15 -11.84
C GLY A 609 29.13 12.87 -12.64
N ASN A 610 28.63 14.01 -12.12
CA ASN A 610 27.49 14.90 -12.46
C ASN A 610 27.23 15.29 -13.95
N ARG A 611 27.88 14.69 -14.95
CA ARG A 611 27.85 15.13 -16.38
C ARG A 611 26.54 14.88 -17.13
N GLY A 612 25.71 13.92 -16.71
CA GLY A 612 24.46 13.55 -17.39
C GLY A 612 23.38 14.65 -17.42
N PHE A 613 23.51 15.66 -16.56
CA PHE A 613 22.64 16.84 -16.57
C PHE A 613 22.73 17.63 -17.89
N PHE A 614 23.88 17.57 -18.58
CA PHE A 614 24.21 18.49 -19.66
C PHE A 614 23.96 17.88 -21.05
N SER A 615 23.18 18.60 -21.87
CA SER A 615 22.79 18.23 -23.23
C SER A 615 23.98 18.08 -24.20
N ASN A 616 25.14 18.65 -23.88
CA ASN A 616 26.37 18.53 -24.66
C ASN A 616 27.40 17.53 -24.08
N ALA A 617 27.04 16.75 -23.04
CA ALA A 617 27.93 15.73 -22.47
C ALA A 617 28.11 14.48 -23.36
N GLY A 618 27.35 14.36 -24.45
CA GLY A 618 27.26 13.12 -25.25
C GLY A 618 26.44 12.01 -24.57
N LEU A 619 25.70 12.35 -23.50
CA LEU A 619 24.85 11.47 -22.70
C LEU A 619 23.36 11.82 -22.93
N PRO A 620 22.40 10.91 -22.66
CA PRO A 620 20.98 11.23 -22.77
C PRO A 620 20.57 12.25 -21.69
N ALA A 621 19.69 13.20 -22.04
CA ALA A 621 19.38 14.34 -21.17
C ALA A 621 18.28 14.05 -20.13
N VAL A 622 18.50 14.50 -18.89
CA VAL A 622 17.52 14.46 -17.77
C VAL A 622 16.35 15.41 -18.02
N LEU A 623 15.10 14.93 -17.91
CA LEU A 623 13.88 15.70 -18.21
C LEU A 623 13.51 16.70 -17.09
N TYR A 624 13.48 16.26 -15.83
CA TYR A 624 13.05 17.03 -14.65
C TYR A 624 14.04 16.83 -13.49
N PRO A 625 15.14 17.61 -13.41
CA PRO A 625 16.15 17.48 -12.34
C PRO A 625 15.74 18.21 -11.05
N ASP A 626 16.22 17.77 -9.90
CA ASP A 626 16.15 18.56 -8.64
C ASP A 626 17.54 19.15 -8.34
N LEU A 627 17.61 20.39 -7.88
CA LEU A 627 18.85 21.15 -7.61
C LEU A 627 18.84 21.75 -6.19
N THR A 628 18.09 21.14 -5.24
CA THR A 628 17.87 21.63 -3.85
C THR A 628 18.12 20.58 -2.76
N ASP A 629 18.98 19.60 -3.00
CA ASP A 629 19.00 18.32 -2.31
C ASP A 629 20.16 18.08 -1.30
N GLU A 630 19.78 17.88 -0.05
CA GLU A 630 20.65 17.73 1.13
C GLU A 630 21.71 16.62 1.06
N ALA A 631 21.51 15.53 0.30
CA ALA A 631 22.55 14.50 0.17
C ALA A 631 23.53 14.75 -1.00
N GLU A 632 23.18 15.64 -1.92
CA GLU A 632 24.15 16.23 -2.84
C GLU A 632 25.05 17.20 -2.08
N GLU A 633 24.43 18.10 -1.28
CA GLU A 633 25.10 19.00 -0.36
C GLU A 633 26.11 18.21 0.51
N ARG A 634 25.71 17.09 1.14
CA ARG A 634 26.64 16.23 1.92
C ARG A 634 27.81 15.64 1.11
N ARG A 635 27.63 15.24 -0.15
CA ARG A 635 28.75 14.75 -0.99
C ARG A 635 29.68 15.88 -1.41
N HIS A 636 29.13 17.05 -1.77
CA HIS A 636 29.95 18.24 -2.03
C HIS A 636 30.72 18.66 -0.77
N VAL A 637 30.10 18.68 0.41
CA VAL A 637 30.77 18.91 1.70
C VAL A 637 31.95 17.96 1.92
N ALA A 638 31.79 16.68 1.57
CA ALA A 638 32.82 15.65 1.81
C ALA A 638 33.95 15.64 0.75
N ALA A 639 33.63 15.96 -0.51
CA ALA A 639 34.57 15.91 -1.64
C ALA A 639 35.24 17.26 -1.93
N SER A 640 34.65 18.38 -1.48
CA SER A 640 35.22 19.71 -1.69
C SER A 640 36.44 19.94 -0.76
N PRO A 641 37.55 20.50 -1.27
CA PRO A 641 38.73 20.82 -0.46
C PRO A 641 38.52 22.05 0.46
N LEU A 642 37.33 22.66 0.43
CA LEU A 642 36.96 23.82 1.24
C LEU A 642 35.76 23.47 2.13
N PRO A 643 35.72 23.97 3.38
CA PRO A 643 34.66 23.61 4.32
C PRO A 643 33.32 24.23 3.89
N PHE A 644 32.24 23.48 4.02
CA PHE A 644 30.88 24.02 3.88
C PHE A 644 30.36 24.55 5.23
N ALA A 645 29.33 25.41 5.20
CA ALA A 645 28.56 25.78 6.39
C ALA A 645 27.50 24.70 6.68
N THR A 646 27.75 23.83 7.65
CA THR A 646 26.93 22.62 7.90
C THR A 646 25.88 22.79 9.00
N SER A 647 25.68 24.01 9.50
CA SER A 647 24.73 24.29 10.57
C SER A 647 23.94 25.58 10.36
N ASP A 648 22.65 25.56 10.73
CA ASP A 648 21.76 26.74 10.65
C ASP A 648 22.33 27.97 11.36
N ALA A 649 23.12 27.80 12.43
CA ALA A 649 23.73 28.91 13.16
C ALA A 649 24.89 29.58 12.38
N GLU A 650 25.67 28.81 11.60
CA GLU A 650 26.71 29.37 10.72
C GLU A 650 26.07 30.11 9.54
N VAL A 651 25.04 29.51 8.94
CA VAL A 651 24.29 30.11 7.82
C VAL A 651 23.51 31.34 8.29
N GLU A 652 22.88 31.32 9.47
CA GLU A 652 22.18 32.46 10.07
C GLU A 652 23.09 33.68 10.19
N GLN A 653 24.35 33.49 10.63
CA GLN A 653 25.28 34.60 10.75
C GLN A 653 25.60 35.23 9.38
N ALA A 654 25.84 34.41 8.36
CA ALA A 654 26.06 34.86 6.99
C ALA A 654 24.82 35.57 6.42
N TRP A 655 23.66 34.92 6.52
CA TRP A 655 22.36 35.44 6.08
C TRP A 655 22.04 36.79 6.73
N ARG A 656 22.25 36.93 8.05
CA ARG A 656 22.00 38.20 8.77
C ARG A 656 22.89 39.32 8.27
N ARG A 657 24.16 39.08 7.94
CA ARG A 657 25.04 40.11 7.35
C ARG A 657 24.55 40.56 5.97
N LEU A 658 24.10 39.62 5.14
CA LEU A 658 23.53 39.91 3.82
C LEU A 658 22.18 40.64 3.91
N ALA A 659 21.35 40.27 4.90
CA ALA A 659 20.07 40.92 5.18
C ALA A 659 20.24 42.32 5.80
N ASP A 660 21.18 42.52 6.72
CA ASP A 660 21.54 43.85 7.26
C ASP A 660 22.13 44.76 6.16
N ARG A 661 22.85 44.17 5.21
CA ARG A 661 23.32 44.85 4.00
C ARG A 661 22.17 45.20 3.04
N ALA A 662 21.18 44.32 2.88
CA ALA A 662 19.92 44.64 2.18
C ALA A 662 19.08 45.68 2.95
N TRP A 663 19.21 45.77 4.27
CA TRP A 663 18.49 46.73 5.12
C TRP A 663 18.87 48.20 4.83
N LEU A 664 20.04 48.44 4.21
CA LEU A 664 20.41 49.73 3.60
C LEU A 664 19.54 50.11 2.37
N MET A 665 18.75 49.18 1.80
CA MET A 665 17.84 49.38 0.67
C MET A 665 16.34 49.45 1.06
N ARG A 666 15.92 48.82 2.17
CA ARG A 666 14.50 48.60 2.63
C ARG A 666 13.71 47.64 1.71
N THR A 667 12.82 46.76 2.19
CA THR A 667 12.21 46.54 3.52
C THR A 667 11.73 45.07 3.57
N LEU A 668 12.11 44.29 4.58
CA LEU A 668 11.39 43.03 4.84
C LEU A 668 10.00 43.36 5.40
N ALA A 669 8.97 42.73 4.84
CA ALA A 669 7.61 42.88 5.31
C ALA A 669 7.47 42.34 6.74
N ASP A 670 6.72 43.04 7.59
CA ASP A 670 6.40 42.64 8.96
C ASP A 670 5.35 41.52 8.96
N SER A 671 5.75 40.35 8.44
CA SER A 671 5.03 39.09 8.58
C SER A 671 4.89 38.80 10.07
N ARG A 672 3.67 38.90 10.60
CA ARG A 672 3.44 38.72 12.03
C ARG A 672 3.65 37.26 12.41
N ILE A 673 4.83 36.93 12.93
CA ILE A 673 5.15 35.58 13.38
C ILE A 673 4.44 35.31 14.73
N THR A 674 3.85 34.13 14.88
CA THR A 674 3.27 33.66 16.15
C THR A 674 3.71 32.25 16.49
N ASN A 675 3.79 31.92 17.77
CA ASN A 675 3.98 30.53 18.23
C ASN A 675 2.63 29.82 18.51
N GLU A 676 1.50 30.54 18.38
CA GLU A 676 0.18 30.02 18.71
C GLU A 676 -0.39 29.21 17.52
N PRO A 677 -0.60 27.89 17.65
CA PRO A 677 -1.13 27.07 16.56
C PRO A 677 -2.59 27.34 16.22
N ALA A 678 -3.38 27.99 17.10
CA ALA A 678 -4.85 28.08 16.98
C ALA A 678 -5.50 26.70 16.77
N LEU A 679 -5.01 25.71 17.54
CA LEU A 679 -5.39 24.31 17.41
C LEU A 679 -6.89 24.11 17.65
N ARG A 680 -7.57 23.46 16.71
CA ARG A 680 -8.98 23.05 16.80
C ARG A 680 -9.16 21.65 16.27
N LEU A 681 -10.28 21.01 16.60
CA LEU A 681 -10.72 19.79 15.93
C LEU A 681 -11.89 20.10 14.99
N VAL A 682 -12.05 19.31 13.93
CA VAL A 682 -13.30 19.22 13.18
C VAL A 682 -13.85 17.80 13.30
N CYS A 683 -15.04 17.67 13.86
CA CYS A 683 -15.77 16.42 14.06
C CYS A 683 -17.10 16.49 13.30
N GLN A 684 -17.35 15.58 12.36
CA GLN A 684 -18.60 15.55 11.56
C GLN A 684 -18.95 16.92 10.92
N GLY A 685 -17.95 17.70 10.51
CA GLY A 685 -18.10 19.04 9.93
C GLY A 685 -18.24 20.19 10.95
N GLN A 686 -18.33 19.92 12.25
CA GLN A 686 -18.37 20.93 13.30
C GLN A 686 -17.00 21.19 13.89
N ALA A 687 -16.61 22.46 14.03
CA ALA A 687 -15.37 22.85 14.69
C ALA A 687 -15.52 22.82 16.22
N LEU A 688 -14.60 22.15 16.91
CA LEU A 688 -14.49 22.08 18.36
C LEU A 688 -13.24 22.83 18.80
N THR A 689 -13.39 23.81 19.69
CA THR A 689 -12.28 24.51 20.35
C THR A 689 -11.84 23.75 21.61
N PRO A 690 -10.56 23.82 22.00
CA PRO A 690 -10.11 23.16 23.23
C PRO A 690 -10.76 23.81 24.46
N MET A 691 -11.19 22.98 25.42
CA MET A 691 -11.71 23.43 26.72
C MET A 691 -10.62 24.08 27.58
N THR A 692 -9.38 23.60 27.43
CA THR A 692 -8.20 24.19 28.04
C THR A 692 -6.99 23.95 27.15
N SER A 693 -6.02 24.84 27.21
CA SER A 693 -4.74 24.74 26.51
C SER A 693 -3.67 25.29 27.45
N ARG A 694 -2.77 24.42 27.91
CA ARG A 694 -1.76 24.75 28.92
C ARG A 694 -0.54 23.86 28.78
N ASP A 695 0.65 24.48 28.79
CA ASP A 695 1.94 23.78 28.81
C ASP A 695 2.06 22.71 27.69
N GLY A 696 1.55 23.02 26.50
CA GLY A 696 1.49 22.13 25.33
C GLY A 696 0.32 21.14 25.30
N MET A 697 -0.44 20.99 26.39
CA MET A 697 -1.58 20.07 26.48
C MET A 697 -2.89 20.79 26.10
N HIS A 698 -3.63 20.24 25.14
CA HIS A 698 -4.92 20.73 24.66
C HIS A 698 -6.00 19.67 24.90
N LEU A 699 -7.10 20.02 25.58
CA LEU A 699 -8.20 19.09 25.89
C LEU A 699 -9.47 19.40 25.09
N PHE A 700 -10.08 18.39 24.48
CA PHE A 700 -11.32 18.50 23.71
C PHE A 700 -12.34 17.47 24.20
N VAL A 701 -13.64 17.81 24.17
CA VAL A 701 -14.73 16.84 24.41
C VAL A 701 -15.28 16.34 23.09
N LEU A 702 -15.29 15.02 22.92
CA LEU A 702 -15.76 14.36 21.72
C LEU A 702 -17.23 13.92 21.85
N PRO A 703 -18.05 14.06 20.80
CA PRO A 703 -19.34 13.38 20.72
C PRO A 703 -19.17 11.86 20.78
N ALA A 704 -20.07 11.15 21.47
CA ALA A 704 -20.01 9.69 21.58
C ALA A 704 -20.13 8.94 20.23
N SER A 705 -20.59 9.61 19.17
CA SER A 705 -20.66 9.09 17.79
C SER A 705 -19.41 9.40 16.94
N ALA A 706 -18.37 9.99 17.52
CA ALA A 706 -17.16 10.36 16.79
C ALA A 706 -16.30 9.12 16.48
N THR A 707 -16.20 8.77 15.21
CA THR A 707 -15.30 7.70 14.69
C THR A 707 -13.97 8.23 14.17
N GLN A 708 -13.88 9.54 13.94
CA GLN A 708 -12.66 10.27 13.58
C GLN A 708 -12.83 11.76 13.87
N VAL A 709 -11.72 12.46 14.04
CA VAL A 709 -11.64 13.94 14.04
C VAL A 709 -10.50 14.40 13.14
N ARG A 710 -10.59 15.64 12.65
CA ARG A 710 -9.48 16.30 11.95
C ARG A 710 -8.86 17.34 12.86
N ILE A 711 -7.56 17.26 13.09
CA ILE A 711 -6.75 18.22 13.84
C ILE A 711 -6.37 19.34 12.87
N GLU A 712 -6.83 20.56 13.14
CA GLU A 712 -6.53 21.73 12.33
C GLU A 712 -5.74 22.75 13.14
N SER A 713 -4.68 23.30 12.54
CA SER A 713 -3.84 24.36 13.11
C SER A 713 -3.34 25.31 12.02
N ARG A 714 -2.71 26.42 12.42
CA ARG A 714 -1.79 27.14 11.54
C ARG A 714 -0.67 26.19 11.11
N ALA A 715 -0.16 26.39 9.91
CA ALA A 715 1.04 25.71 9.43
C ALA A 715 1.87 26.66 8.56
N SER A 716 3.19 26.46 8.55
CA SER A 716 4.16 27.19 7.72
C SER A 716 5.38 26.31 7.54
N ALA A 717 6.26 26.60 6.57
CA ALA A 717 7.59 26.00 6.55
C ALA A 717 8.51 26.68 7.57
N PRO A 718 9.45 25.96 8.23
CA PRO A 718 10.46 26.58 9.08
C PRO A 718 11.18 27.72 8.37
N ALA A 719 11.56 27.53 7.10
CA ALA A 719 12.12 28.57 6.24
C ALA A 719 11.26 29.85 6.08
N ASP A 720 9.92 29.77 6.16
CA ASP A 720 9.04 30.96 6.07
C ASP A 720 9.20 31.91 7.27
N THR A 721 9.74 31.39 8.39
CA THR A 721 9.97 32.16 9.62
C THR A 721 11.45 32.26 10.02
N GLN A 722 12.30 31.45 9.38
CA GLN A 722 13.75 31.36 9.57
C GLN A 722 14.41 31.12 8.20
N PRO A 723 14.58 32.15 7.34
CA PRO A 723 14.96 31.96 5.93
C PRO A 723 16.32 31.28 5.66
N TRP A 724 17.16 31.14 6.69
CA TRP A 724 18.44 30.40 6.68
C TRP A 724 18.30 28.89 6.96
N SER A 725 17.11 28.46 7.39
CA SER A 725 16.83 27.07 7.76
C SER A 725 16.54 26.20 6.53
N ASP A 726 16.96 24.94 6.64
CA ASP A 726 16.84 23.97 5.55
C ASP A 726 15.41 23.43 5.40
N ASP A 727 14.72 23.19 6.53
CA ASP A 727 13.43 22.51 6.54
C ASP A 727 12.33 23.33 5.84
N ARG A 728 11.85 22.77 4.71
CA ARG A 728 10.77 23.32 3.87
C ARG A 728 9.42 22.64 4.07
N ARG A 729 9.30 21.66 4.97
CA ARG A 729 8.04 20.94 5.19
C ARG A 729 7.00 21.91 5.77
N THR A 730 5.76 21.84 5.30
CA THR A 730 4.66 22.63 5.90
C THR A 730 4.28 22.00 7.25
N LEU A 731 4.74 22.59 8.35
CA LEU A 731 4.57 22.04 9.70
C LEU A 731 3.45 22.75 10.46
N GLY A 732 2.47 21.98 10.93
CA GLY A 732 1.46 22.38 11.90
C GLY A 732 1.95 22.18 13.33
N VAL A 733 1.18 21.47 14.17
CA VAL A 733 1.61 21.07 15.51
C VAL A 733 2.45 19.79 15.52
N ASN A 734 3.50 19.75 16.36
CA ASN A 734 4.27 18.55 16.69
C ASN A 734 3.67 17.87 17.93
N LEU A 735 3.07 16.71 17.77
CA LEU A 735 2.43 15.96 18.85
C LEU A 735 3.34 14.85 19.38
N THR A 736 3.54 14.83 20.70
CA THR A 736 4.33 13.81 21.41
C THR A 736 3.45 12.78 22.12
N ARG A 737 2.15 13.07 22.29
CA ARG A 737 1.20 12.16 22.95
C ARG A 737 -0.26 12.46 22.58
N ILE A 738 -1.07 11.42 22.43
CA ILE A 738 -2.50 11.49 22.11
C ILE A 738 -3.26 10.55 23.06
N VAL A 739 -4.11 11.07 23.93
CA VAL A 739 -4.80 10.27 24.97
C VAL A 739 -6.31 10.46 24.90
N LEU A 740 -7.07 9.36 24.94
CA LEU A 740 -8.52 9.34 25.09
C LEU A 740 -8.89 8.92 26.51
N ARG A 741 -9.72 9.72 27.19
CA ARG A 741 -10.29 9.40 28.51
C ARG A 741 -11.79 9.24 28.38
N GLY A 742 -12.25 8.00 28.29
CA GLY A 742 -13.67 7.64 28.36
C GLY A 742 -14.14 7.38 29.80
N PRO A 743 -15.44 7.12 30.02
CA PRO A 743 -15.97 6.82 31.34
C PRO A 743 -15.41 5.53 31.97
N THR A 744 -15.08 4.51 31.16
CA THR A 744 -14.62 3.19 31.65
C THR A 744 -13.15 2.89 31.36
N ARG A 745 -12.52 3.57 30.40
CA ARG A 745 -11.11 3.34 30.04
C ARG A 745 -10.34 4.61 29.69
N VAL A 746 -9.03 4.56 29.90
CA VAL A 746 -8.06 5.50 29.34
C VAL A 746 -7.25 4.75 28.29
N GLU A 747 -7.17 5.30 27.09
CA GLU A 747 -6.54 4.68 25.92
C GLU A 747 -5.58 5.70 25.31
N GLU A 748 -4.35 5.27 25.00
CA GLU A 748 -3.35 6.12 24.37
C GLU A 748 -3.20 5.71 22.91
N ILE A 749 -3.31 6.68 22.00
CA ILE A 749 -3.05 6.47 20.57
C ILE A 749 -1.56 6.78 20.36
N PRO A 750 -0.72 5.80 20.03
CA PRO A 750 0.69 6.06 19.76
C PRO A 750 0.86 7.03 18.59
N VAL A 751 1.82 7.95 18.66
CA VAL A 751 2.05 8.93 17.58
C VAL A 751 2.59 8.27 16.31
N ASP A 752 3.21 7.09 16.44
CA ASP A 752 3.63 6.18 15.37
C ASP A 752 2.51 5.21 14.91
N HIS A 753 1.27 5.32 15.41
CA HIS A 753 0.19 4.41 15.03
C HIS A 753 -0.05 4.45 13.49
N PRO A 754 -0.04 3.29 12.78
CA PRO A 754 -0.13 3.23 11.32
C PRO A 754 -1.41 3.82 10.69
N ARG A 755 -2.44 4.10 11.48
CA ARG A 755 -3.67 4.75 10.98
C ARG A 755 -3.52 6.28 10.86
N LEU A 756 -2.47 6.88 11.41
CA LEU A 756 -2.12 8.28 11.26
C LEU A 756 -1.33 8.47 9.96
N HIS A 757 -2.03 8.68 8.84
CA HIS A 757 -1.44 8.73 7.49
C HIS A 757 -1.88 9.95 6.66
N ARG A 758 -3.08 10.51 6.89
CA ARG A 758 -3.54 11.73 6.20
C ARG A 758 -3.20 12.98 7.01
N GLY A 759 -2.41 13.87 6.44
CA GLY A 759 -1.96 15.13 7.05
C GLY A 759 -0.97 14.95 8.21
N TRP A 760 -0.28 13.81 8.26
CA TRP A 760 0.78 13.53 9.23
C TRP A 760 2.11 13.34 8.50
N TRP A 761 3.12 14.11 8.87
CA TRP A 761 4.50 13.82 8.51
C TRP A 761 4.98 12.54 9.20
N PRO A 762 6.11 11.94 8.79
CA PRO A 762 6.73 10.81 9.49
C PRO A 762 7.00 11.06 10.98
N VAL A 763 7.15 9.99 11.77
CA VAL A 763 7.48 10.10 13.20
C VAL A 763 8.95 10.47 13.37
N GLU A 764 9.23 11.46 14.21
CA GLU A 764 10.55 11.94 14.57
C GLU A 764 10.95 11.40 15.95
N ARG A 765 12.22 11.05 16.14
CA ARG A 765 12.76 10.57 17.42
C ARG A 765 13.75 11.56 18.01
N HIS A 766 13.36 12.21 19.11
CA HIS A 766 14.23 13.10 19.87
C HIS A 766 14.66 12.38 21.16
N GLY A 767 15.78 11.66 21.06
CA GLY A 767 16.28 10.78 22.13
C GLY A 767 15.30 9.63 22.42
N SER A 768 14.79 9.54 23.64
CA SER A 768 13.79 8.53 24.03
C SER A 768 12.34 8.90 23.68
N THR A 769 12.08 10.12 23.21
CA THR A 769 10.73 10.63 22.95
C THR A 769 10.41 10.52 21.47
N LEU A 770 9.25 9.94 21.14
CA LEU A 770 8.66 10.02 19.81
C LEU A 770 7.79 11.27 19.69
N ALA A 771 7.84 11.91 18.54
CA ALA A 771 7.12 13.14 18.22
C ALA A 771 6.66 13.06 16.75
N ARG A 772 5.57 13.73 16.38
CA ARG A 772 5.07 13.69 15.00
C ARG A 772 4.36 14.96 14.60
N TRP A 773 4.79 15.55 13.49
CA TRP A 773 4.16 16.76 12.95
C TRP A 773 2.88 16.44 12.18
N THR A 774 1.88 17.28 12.38
CA THR A 774 0.78 17.48 11.43
C THR A 774 1.23 18.40 10.30
N ASP A 775 0.57 18.35 9.14
CA ASP A 775 0.73 19.31 8.04
C ASP A 775 -0.11 20.59 8.21
N GLY A 776 -0.80 20.71 9.35
CA GLY A 776 -1.84 21.71 9.60
C GLY A 776 -3.27 21.18 9.52
N CYS A 777 -3.50 19.97 8.97
CA CYS A 777 -4.84 19.44 8.66
C CYS A 777 -4.92 17.88 8.78
N ALA A 778 -4.49 17.33 9.92
CA ALA A 778 -4.30 15.89 10.10
C ALA A 778 -5.56 15.11 10.49
N THR A 779 -5.77 13.91 9.95
CA THR A 779 -6.87 13.02 10.36
C THR A 779 -6.45 12.12 11.53
N LEU A 780 -7.18 12.20 12.64
CA LEU A 780 -7.07 11.29 13.79
C LEU A 780 -8.29 10.34 13.81
N PRO A 781 -8.13 9.08 13.39
CA PRO A 781 -9.17 8.08 13.55
C PRO A 781 -9.30 7.69 15.03
N LEU A 782 -10.52 7.40 15.46
CA LEU A 782 -10.84 7.07 16.85
C LEU A 782 -11.25 5.59 16.98
N PRO A 783 -10.92 4.94 18.11
CA PRO A 783 -11.53 3.67 18.50
C PRO A 783 -13.03 3.89 18.85
N PRO A 784 -13.85 2.83 18.92
CA PRO A 784 -15.23 2.94 19.40
C PRO A 784 -15.29 3.56 20.80
N LEU A 785 -15.97 4.70 20.92
CA LEU A 785 -16.11 5.45 22.16
C LEU A 785 -17.22 4.86 23.06
N ASP A 786 -16.97 4.80 24.35
CA ASP A 786 -17.85 4.22 25.38
C ASP A 786 -18.74 5.27 26.08
N GLY A 787 -18.78 6.50 25.57
CA GLY A 787 -19.57 7.60 26.12
C GLY A 787 -19.02 8.96 25.73
N VAL A 788 -19.15 9.94 26.63
CA VAL A 788 -18.48 11.25 26.47
C VAL A 788 -16.99 11.06 26.77
N THR A 789 -16.16 11.29 25.77
CA THR A 789 -14.70 11.07 25.85
C THR A 789 -13.95 12.40 25.77
N ILE A 790 -12.92 12.57 26.61
CA ILE A 790 -11.98 13.68 26.50
C ILE A 790 -10.79 13.22 25.67
N LEU A 791 -10.43 13.99 24.63
CA LEU A 791 -9.18 13.84 23.88
C LEU A 791 -8.16 14.85 24.40
N GLU A 792 -7.00 14.34 24.81
CA GLU A 792 -5.82 15.11 25.21
C GLU A 792 -4.77 15.04 24.10
N LEU A 793 -4.39 16.20 23.55
CA LEU A 793 -3.30 16.34 22.59
C LEU A 793 -2.12 17.04 23.28
N HIS A 794 -0.95 16.40 23.33
CA HIS A 794 0.26 17.00 23.89
C HIS A 794 1.21 17.40 22.76
N ALA A 795 1.47 18.70 22.65
CA ALA A 795 2.43 19.29 21.73
C ALA A 795 3.82 19.47 22.37
N SER A 796 4.88 19.42 21.55
CA SER A 796 6.25 19.62 22.01
C SER A 796 6.53 21.07 22.44
N ALA A 797 7.42 21.26 23.43
CA ALA A 797 7.71 22.58 24.00
C ALA A 797 8.57 23.49 23.07
N GLY A 798 9.22 22.92 22.05
CA GLY A 798 10.03 23.64 21.05
C GLY A 798 9.25 23.93 19.76
N GLY A 799 7.95 24.19 19.87
CA GLY A 799 7.02 24.19 18.74
C GLY A 799 7.28 25.21 17.63
N MET A 800 6.58 25.00 16.51
CA MET A 800 6.72 25.76 15.27
C MET A 800 6.31 27.23 15.41
N ARG A 801 6.93 28.07 14.58
CA ARG A 801 6.55 29.47 14.36
C ARG A 801 5.73 29.57 13.09
N TYR A 802 4.61 30.27 13.15
CA TYR A 802 3.67 30.40 12.03
C TYR A 802 3.63 31.83 11.50
N VAL A 803 3.54 31.98 10.19
CA VAL A 803 3.23 33.26 9.55
C VAL A 803 1.74 33.58 9.74
N VAL A 804 1.42 34.76 10.26
CA VAL A 804 0.05 35.29 10.33
C VAL A 804 -0.14 36.34 9.25
N GLU A 805 -0.78 35.96 8.15
CA GLU A 805 -1.35 36.91 7.20
C GLU A 805 -2.35 37.84 7.91
N ALA A 806 -2.39 39.12 7.52
CA ALA A 806 -3.48 39.99 7.94
C ALA A 806 -4.81 39.43 7.40
N GLU A 807 -5.85 39.33 8.24
CA GLU A 807 -7.11 38.59 8.02
C GLU A 807 -8.04 39.15 6.90
N ALA A 808 -7.49 39.78 5.85
CA ALA A 808 -8.23 40.47 4.80
C ALA A 808 -8.27 39.75 3.44
N ALA A 809 -7.50 38.67 3.21
CA ALA A 809 -7.27 38.12 1.86
C ALA A 809 -8.04 36.83 1.51
N ARG A 810 -8.54 36.04 2.48
CA ARG A 810 -9.21 34.74 2.23
C ARG A 810 -10.73 34.81 2.02
N ALA A 811 -11.22 35.89 1.40
CA ALA A 811 -12.64 36.12 1.13
C ALA A 811 -12.91 36.72 -0.27
N ALA A 812 -12.09 36.31 -1.26
CA ALA A 812 -12.24 36.63 -2.68
C ALA A 812 -12.28 35.33 -3.50
#